data_AF-A0A7S0LDH6-F1
#
_entry.id   AF-A0A7S0LDH6-F1
#
_cell.length_a   1.000
_cell.length_b   1.000
_cell.length_c   1.000
_cell.angle_alpha   90.00
_cell.angle_beta   90.00
_cell.angle_gamma   90.00
#
_symmetry.space_group_name_H-M   'P 1'
#
loop_
_entity.id
_entity.type
_entity.pdbx_description
1 polymer ?
#
loop_
_entity_poly.entity_id
_entity_poly.type
_entity_poly.pdbx_seq_one_letter_code
_entity_poly.pdbx_strand_id
1 'polypeptide(L)'
;MSTYKLKVAWEPDQILVRCDANPQMQSRDGLPLSVVIPTMGSPRRIANLARLIGYLLLSPAMRHPKAEVVLNHGCARSYKNRHSLSKLIRQELPSAHLQERPGDLQSLSKSEHANVPKVTHMLGPREEMFVASRFFAMAAAHNEVVVSIDDDVMPFQSQSDLVAALHCSVRQEPGFPTYYAQNASPGLYGPSIRHCTERGYRNPKGEGELKKGSKSTCIDTEESLVILTNFAACSRHLASRFTEEFDAKWKDVMLRAHGNGEDLIFAIAAKAFGSRMHGVDGHVRTKGARSVDSFSKQATHYYARRALCCCASLGFAGAELARCALAPVANASLVDCLCGRHWLKNPRMALTHQKRCYTERGLPFVQTVDECKGQHISQPLAPTVPLNYSLQQPLPTAKSGVLDRGGQSGQVGKAGRHGDGIRKGSTAGRDADGLAHRMSDLQELMLRLARREPFAYVHFNDGELHVVDRDHVTKVTDRGMQRNSKQLQQRMTAALRSDAPGLVFGLPCLREFRYQHQLAMSLVNGSHATRMTTATLFINQNYRRARPVLPALLRRRGGGLHLLVSAQANISRFTLCTDLRPTSVRRVQPIDAFPSGLTEHEHAWRDMEEGDLVIVCAGPLGRILAVEWFLRKPQLTILELGSFFDPELQPDGQTLGASF
;
A
#
# COMPACT_ATOMS: atom_id res chain seq x y z
N MET A 1 6.94 2.93 27.78
CA MET A 1 8.09 3.36 26.96
C MET A 1 9.13 3.95 27.89
N SER A 2 10.27 3.29 28.07
CA SER A 2 11.44 3.86 28.74
C SER A 2 12.29 4.56 27.69
N THR A 3 12.29 5.90 27.69
CA THR A 3 13.24 6.72 26.93
C THR A 3 14.55 6.80 27.72
N TYR A 4 15.62 6.22 27.19
CA TYR A 4 16.94 6.25 27.82
C TYR A 4 17.68 7.51 27.35
N LYS A 5 18.04 8.39 28.29
CA LYS A 5 18.78 9.62 27.98
C LYS A 5 20.28 9.34 27.92
N LEU A 6 20.84 9.41 26.73
CA LEU A 6 22.29 9.57 26.56
C LEU A 6 22.71 10.94 27.10
N LYS A 7 23.55 10.98 28.14
CA LYS A 7 24.19 12.23 28.57
C LYS A 7 25.46 12.46 27.75
N VAL A 8 25.40 13.45 26.88
CA VAL A 8 26.58 13.96 26.15
C VAL A 8 27.14 15.12 26.97
N ALA A 9 28.32 14.92 27.57
CA ALA A 9 29.08 16.01 28.18
C ALA A 9 29.98 16.66 27.12
N TRP A 10 30.00 17.99 27.09
CA TRP A 10 30.89 18.76 26.25
C TRP A 10 32.10 19.20 27.08
N GLU A 11 33.27 18.65 26.77
CA GLU A 11 34.54 19.27 27.14
C GLU A 11 35.14 19.95 25.90
N PRO A 12 35.97 21.01 26.05
CA PRO A 12 36.45 21.81 24.94
C PRO A 12 37.12 21.02 23.81
N ASP A 13 37.70 19.84 24.10
CA ASP A 13 38.50 19.06 23.14
C ASP A 13 38.09 17.58 23.01
N GLN A 14 37.04 17.11 23.70
CA GLN A 14 36.57 15.72 23.63
C GLN A 14 35.04 15.61 23.76
N ILE A 15 34.42 14.80 22.91
CA ILE A 15 33.04 14.35 23.08
C ILE A 15 33.09 13.04 23.86
N LEU A 16 32.73 13.08 25.14
CA LEU A 16 32.63 11.90 25.98
C LEU A 16 31.19 11.38 25.96
N VAL A 17 30.96 10.35 25.16
CA VAL A 17 29.71 9.59 25.17
C VAL A 17 29.78 8.58 26.32
N ARG A 18 29.26 8.96 27.50
CA ARG A 18 29.06 8.01 28.59
C ARG A 18 27.74 7.28 28.38
N CYS A 19 27.84 6.05 27.91
CA CYS A 19 26.79 5.08 28.13
C CYS A 19 26.87 4.71 29.62
N ASP A 20 25.87 5.07 30.42
CA ASP A 20 25.74 4.62 31.82
C ASP A 20 25.40 3.12 31.85
N ALA A 21 26.16 2.31 31.12
CA ALA A 21 26.14 0.87 31.24
C ALA A 21 26.72 0.53 32.61
N ASN A 22 26.00 -0.33 33.34
CA ASN A 22 26.41 -0.86 34.64
C ASN A 22 27.93 -1.18 34.61
N PRO A 23 28.76 -0.60 35.51
CA PRO A 23 30.21 -0.82 35.56
C PRO A 23 30.61 -2.31 35.60
N GLN A 24 29.70 -3.19 36.03
CA GLN A 24 29.89 -4.65 36.01
C GLN A 24 29.92 -5.26 34.59
N MET A 25 29.42 -4.59 33.54
CA MET A 25 29.57 -5.03 32.14
C MET A 25 30.95 -4.74 31.53
N GLN A 26 31.84 -4.04 32.26
CA GLN A 26 33.23 -3.79 31.84
C GLN A 26 34.20 -4.93 32.22
N SER A 27 33.70 -6.11 32.58
CA SER A 27 34.56 -7.30 32.73
C SER A 27 35.31 -7.57 31.43
N ARG A 28 36.62 -7.75 31.54
CA ARG A 28 37.71 -7.58 30.56
C ARG A 28 37.60 -8.21 29.16
N ASP A 29 36.62 -9.05 28.86
CA ASP A 29 36.43 -9.64 27.54
C ASP A 29 35.03 -9.32 27.01
N GLY A 30 34.83 -8.08 26.56
CA GLY A 30 33.57 -7.68 25.92
C GLY A 30 33.25 -8.59 24.73
N LEU A 31 31.99 -8.98 24.52
CA LEU A 31 31.61 -9.86 23.41
C LEU A 31 32.11 -9.34 22.06
N PRO A 32 32.43 -10.25 21.10
CA PRO A 32 32.98 -9.84 19.84
C PRO A 32 31.95 -9.12 18.96
N LEU A 33 32.43 -8.09 18.27
CA LEU A 33 31.67 -7.26 17.34
C LEU A 33 32.17 -7.51 15.91
N SER A 34 31.24 -7.65 14.96
CA SER A 34 31.55 -7.55 13.52
C SER A 34 31.02 -6.22 12.96
N VAL A 35 31.91 -5.42 12.38
CA VAL A 35 31.53 -4.20 11.65
C VAL A 35 31.58 -4.49 10.15
N VAL A 36 30.43 -4.44 9.48
CA VAL A 36 30.32 -4.69 8.04
C VAL A 36 30.30 -3.37 7.29
N ILE A 37 31.18 -3.23 6.29
CA ILE A 37 31.25 -2.05 5.43
C ILE A 37 31.15 -2.50 3.96
N PRO A 38 30.04 -2.22 3.24
CA PRO A 38 29.96 -2.45 1.81
C PRO A 38 30.78 -1.39 1.07
N THR A 39 31.61 -1.80 0.11
CA THR A 39 32.53 -0.90 -0.59
C THR A 39 32.23 -0.85 -2.09
N MET A 40 31.98 0.35 -2.61
CA MET A 40 31.58 0.61 -4.01
C MET A 40 32.76 0.75 -4.99
N GLY A 41 33.99 0.60 -4.51
CA GLY A 41 35.19 0.57 -5.36
C GLY A 41 35.59 1.92 -5.97
N SER A 42 35.02 3.04 -5.49
CA SER A 42 35.43 4.38 -5.93
C SER A 42 36.85 4.69 -5.43
N PRO A 43 37.84 4.91 -6.32
CA PRO A 43 39.19 5.28 -5.90
C PRO A 43 39.22 6.58 -5.08
N ARG A 44 38.27 7.49 -5.30
CA ARG A 44 38.17 8.75 -4.55
C ARG A 44 37.77 8.55 -3.09
N ARG A 45 37.12 7.43 -2.74
CA ARG A 45 36.63 7.14 -1.39
C ARG A 45 37.58 6.26 -0.57
N ILE A 46 38.54 5.59 -1.22
CA ILE A 46 39.39 4.59 -0.58
C ILE A 46 40.19 5.16 0.61
N ALA A 47 40.65 6.42 0.53
CA ALA A 47 41.38 7.07 1.61
C ALA A 47 40.48 7.38 2.81
N ASN A 48 39.25 7.87 2.58
CA ASN A 48 38.29 8.11 3.66
C ASN A 48 37.86 6.81 4.32
N LEU A 49 37.65 5.75 3.53
CA LEU A 49 37.34 4.42 4.03
C LEU A 49 38.50 3.86 4.88
N ALA A 50 39.74 4.01 4.43
CA ALA A 50 40.92 3.60 5.19
C ALA A 50 40.98 4.29 6.55
N ARG A 51 40.74 5.61 6.57
CA ARG A 51 40.70 6.40 7.82
C ARG A 51 39.57 5.97 8.75
N LEU A 52 38.38 5.74 8.21
CA LEU A 52 37.24 5.22 8.99
C LEU A 52 37.60 3.89 9.65
N ILE A 53 38.17 2.96 8.90
CA ILE A 53 38.60 1.65 9.42
C ILE A 53 39.69 1.82 10.49
N GLY A 54 40.64 2.73 10.27
CA GLY A 54 41.65 3.09 11.27
C GLY A 54 40.99 3.51 12.59
N TYR A 55 40.05 4.46 12.56
CA TYR A 55 39.31 4.88 13.76
C TYR A 55 38.53 3.74 14.42
N LEU A 56 37.87 2.88 13.63
CA LEU A 56 37.13 1.74 14.16
C LEU A 56 38.04 0.77 14.89
N LEU A 57 39.17 0.40 14.29
CA LEU A 57 40.16 -0.52 14.88
C LEU A 57 40.76 0.02 16.19
N LEU A 58 40.84 1.35 16.32
CA LEU A 58 41.29 2.02 17.55
C LEU A 58 40.18 2.14 18.62
N SER A 59 38.92 1.89 18.26
CA SER A 59 37.80 2.05 19.18
C SER A 59 37.82 0.97 20.29
N PRO A 60 37.33 1.30 21.50
CA PRO A 60 37.19 0.31 22.58
C PRO A 60 36.36 -0.91 22.20
N ALA A 61 35.35 -0.76 21.33
CA ALA A 61 34.49 -1.84 20.88
C ALA A 61 35.24 -2.89 20.04
N MET A 62 36.36 -2.50 19.42
CA MET A 62 37.18 -3.38 18.60
C MET A 62 38.35 -4.03 19.36
N ARG A 63 38.49 -3.79 20.68
CA ARG A 63 39.59 -4.38 21.48
C ARG A 63 39.50 -5.88 21.62
N HIS A 64 38.29 -6.45 21.63
CA HIS A 64 38.11 -7.90 21.80
C HIS A 64 38.90 -8.69 20.72
N PRO A 65 39.58 -9.80 21.07
CA PRO A 65 40.45 -10.52 20.13
C PRO A 65 39.73 -11.04 18.89
N LYS A 66 38.44 -11.38 19.01
CA LYS A 66 37.61 -11.86 17.90
C LYS A 66 36.78 -10.77 17.20
N ALA A 67 36.91 -9.50 17.60
CA ALA A 67 36.24 -8.42 16.88
C ALA A 67 36.82 -8.28 15.47
N GLU A 68 35.99 -7.94 14.49
CA GLU A 68 36.39 -7.85 13.09
C GLU A 68 35.70 -6.73 12.32
N VAL A 69 36.34 -6.27 11.25
CA VAL A 69 35.80 -5.40 10.22
C VAL A 69 35.69 -6.21 8.94
N VAL A 70 34.48 -6.45 8.45
CA VAL A 70 34.19 -7.17 7.22
C VAL A 70 33.96 -6.17 6.10
N LEU A 71 34.90 -6.11 5.16
CA LEU A 71 34.81 -5.28 3.97
C LEU A 71 34.17 -6.07 2.84
N ASN A 72 32.91 -5.76 2.55
CA ASN A 72 32.16 -6.41 1.49
C ASN A 72 32.31 -5.63 0.18
N HIS A 73 33.12 -6.14 -0.73
CA HIS A 73 33.35 -5.53 -2.03
C HIS A 73 32.21 -5.87 -2.99
N GLY A 74 31.35 -4.89 -3.27
CA GLY A 74 30.17 -5.09 -4.12
C GLY A 74 30.49 -5.40 -5.59
N CYS A 75 31.75 -5.24 -6.01
CA CYS A 75 32.20 -5.60 -7.36
C CYS A 75 33.65 -6.05 -7.41
N ALA A 76 34.01 -6.77 -8.47
CA ALA A 76 35.37 -7.26 -8.71
C ALA A 76 36.39 -6.12 -8.75
N ARG A 77 36.00 -4.96 -9.30
CA ARG A 77 36.85 -3.76 -9.33
C ARG A 77 37.18 -3.27 -7.91
N SER A 78 36.19 -3.21 -7.02
CA SER A 78 36.41 -2.82 -5.61
C SER A 78 37.34 -3.83 -4.93
N TYR A 79 37.13 -5.13 -5.16
CA TYR A 79 37.94 -6.19 -4.58
C TYR A 79 39.40 -6.18 -5.04
N LYS A 80 39.66 -5.79 -6.30
CA LYS A 80 41.03 -5.60 -6.81
C LYS A 80 41.79 -4.51 -6.03
N ASN A 81 41.09 -3.50 -5.52
CA ASN A 81 41.68 -2.40 -4.75
C ASN A 81 42.02 -2.76 -3.30
N ARG A 82 41.71 -3.99 -2.82
CA ARG A 82 41.92 -4.40 -1.42
C ARG A 82 43.36 -4.18 -0.93
N HIS A 83 44.37 -4.46 -1.76
CA HIS A 83 45.77 -4.27 -1.40
C HIS A 83 46.11 -2.79 -1.13
N SER A 84 45.61 -1.89 -1.99
CA SER A 84 45.78 -0.45 -1.81
C SER A 84 45.06 0.03 -0.55
N LEU A 85 43.86 -0.49 -0.28
CA LEU A 85 43.10 -0.17 0.93
C LEU A 85 43.84 -0.65 2.20
N SER A 86 44.28 -1.90 2.25
CA SER A 86 45.06 -2.45 3.37
C SER A 86 46.34 -1.66 3.63
N LYS A 87 47.03 -1.23 2.57
CA LYS A 87 48.21 -0.36 2.69
C LYS A 87 47.86 0.98 3.34
N LEU A 88 46.77 1.62 2.91
CA LEU A 88 46.31 2.89 3.48
C LEU A 88 45.86 2.73 4.94
N ILE A 89 45.15 1.65 5.28
CA ILE A 89 44.73 1.40 6.67
C ILE A 89 45.94 1.32 7.60
N ARG A 90 47.01 0.62 7.19
CA ARG A 90 48.25 0.56 7.98
C ARG A 90 48.90 1.92 8.18
N GLN A 91 48.78 2.83 7.21
CA GLN A 91 49.31 4.20 7.31
C GLN A 91 48.49 5.06 8.29
N GLU A 92 47.22 4.75 8.48
CA GLU A 92 46.34 5.44 9.43
C GLU A 92 46.46 4.88 10.87
N LEU A 93 47.10 3.72 11.06
CA LEU A 93 47.31 3.11 12.38
C LEU A 93 48.61 3.63 13.04
N PRO A 94 48.58 4.07 14.31
CA PRO A 94 49.79 4.43 15.05
C PRO A 94 50.79 3.27 15.12
N SER A 95 52.09 3.55 15.01
CA SER A 95 53.16 2.54 15.03
C SER A 95 53.11 1.60 16.24
N ALA A 96 52.64 2.09 17.40
CA ALA A 96 52.48 1.30 18.62
C ALA A 96 51.44 0.17 18.50
N HIS A 97 50.41 0.32 17.66
CA HIS A 97 49.40 -0.71 17.42
C HIS A 97 49.85 -1.81 16.45
N LEU A 98 50.93 -1.57 15.69
CA LEU A 98 51.52 -2.56 14.78
C LEU A 98 52.53 -3.48 15.49
N GLN A 99 52.90 -3.18 16.74
CA GLN A 99 53.98 -3.86 17.46
C GLN A 99 53.55 -5.09 18.27
N GLU A 100 52.27 -5.46 18.33
CA GLU A 100 51.81 -6.55 19.20
C GLU A 100 52.21 -7.99 18.76
N ARG A 101 52.92 -8.19 17.64
CA ARG A 101 53.62 -9.46 17.36
C ARG A 101 54.97 -9.25 16.66
N PRO A 102 56.05 -9.03 17.40
CA PRO A 102 57.39 -8.84 16.82
C PRO A 102 58.00 -10.12 16.20
N GLY A 103 57.34 -11.28 16.28
CA GLY A 103 57.93 -12.58 15.91
C GLY A 103 57.80 -13.03 14.45
N ASP A 104 56.78 -12.59 13.71
CA ASP A 104 56.37 -13.25 12.44
C ASP A 104 56.43 -12.37 11.19
N LEU A 105 56.88 -11.12 11.29
CA LEU A 105 56.77 -10.15 10.19
C LEU A 105 57.85 -10.25 9.10
N GLN A 106 58.92 -11.02 9.30
CA GLN A 106 60.01 -11.13 8.32
C GLN A 106 59.86 -12.30 7.32
N SER A 107 58.91 -13.22 7.53
CA SER A 107 58.70 -14.38 6.63
C SER A 107 57.42 -14.31 5.78
N LEU A 108 56.58 -13.28 5.98
CA LEU A 108 55.32 -13.17 5.26
C LEU A 108 55.56 -12.77 3.80
N SER A 109 55.21 -13.68 2.90
CA SER A 109 55.30 -13.56 1.45
C SER A 109 54.59 -12.28 0.94
N LYS A 110 54.96 -11.79 -0.26
CA LYS A 110 54.30 -10.64 -0.92
C LYS A 110 52.76 -10.79 -1.03
N SER A 111 52.22 -12.02 -0.94
CA SER A 111 50.77 -12.29 -0.90
C SER A 111 50.10 -12.03 0.46
N GLU A 112 50.83 -12.06 1.58
CA GLU A 112 50.28 -11.86 2.93
C GLU A 112 50.25 -10.38 3.35
N HIS A 113 50.83 -9.51 2.53
CA HIS A 113 50.82 -8.06 2.72
C HIS A 113 49.42 -7.44 2.61
N ALA A 114 48.37 -8.21 2.29
CA ALA A 114 46.98 -7.74 2.25
C ALA A 114 46.25 -7.77 3.61
N ASN A 115 46.74 -8.53 4.59
CA ASN A 115 46.01 -8.74 5.85
C ASN A 115 46.33 -7.64 6.86
N VAL A 116 45.33 -6.81 7.17
CA VAL A 116 45.34 -5.99 8.38
C VAL A 116 44.68 -6.82 9.47
N PRO A 117 45.28 -6.96 10.67
CA PRO A 117 44.64 -7.68 11.77
C PRO A 117 43.20 -7.21 11.98
N LYS A 118 42.27 -8.16 12.14
CA LYS A 118 40.83 -7.92 12.28
C LYS A 118 40.10 -7.38 11.04
N VAL A 119 40.75 -7.22 9.87
CA VAL A 119 40.07 -6.79 8.64
C VAL A 119 39.94 -7.97 7.67
N THR A 120 38.71 -8.35 7.39
CA THR A 120 38.35 -9.44 6.46
C THR A 120 37.82 -8.84 5.17
N HIS A 121 38.42 -9.15 4.03
CA HIS A 121 37.91 -8.75 2.72
C HIS A 121 37.05 -9.86 2.12
N MET A 122 35.82 -9.53 1.76
CA MET A 122 34.89 -10.42 1.08
C MET A 122 34.55 -9.86 -0.30
N LEU A 123 34.51 -10.73 -1.31
CA LEU A 123 33.86 -10.39 -2.57
C LEU A 123 32.36 -10.69 -2.40
N GLY A 124 31.53 -9.67 -2.61
CA GLY A 124 30.09 -9.82 -2.51
C GLY A 124 29.57 -10.87 -3.50
N PRO A 125 28.48 -11.58 -3.17
CA PRO A 125 28.05 -12.75 -3.94
C PRO A 125 27.63 -12.39 -5.38
N ARG A 126 27.19 -11.15 -5.64
CA ARG A 126 26.72 -10.69 -6.96
C ARG A 126 26.88 -9.18 -7.14
N GLU A 127 27.43 -8.74 -8.27
CA GLU A 127 27.56 -7.31 -8.62
C GLU A 127 26.19 -6.62 -8.77
N GLU A 128 25.18 -7.37 -9.20
CA GLU A 128 23.83 -6.87 -9.48
C GLU A 128 23.04 -6.50 -8.22
N MET A 129 23.41 -7.06 -7.06
CA MET A 129 22.71 -6.86 -5.78
C MET A 129 23.40 -5.82 -4.91
N PHE A 130 24.18 -4.93 -5.52
CA PHE A 130 25.16 -4.03 -4.93
C PHE A 130 24.86 -3.59 -3.48
N VAL A 131 23.69 -2.99 -3.23
CA VAL A 131 23.34 -2.46 -1.89
C VAL A 131 22.81 -3.54 -0.94
N ALA A 132 22.13 -4.58 -1.44
CA ALA A 132 21.70 -5.72 -0.64
C ALA A 132 22.87 -6.62 -0.21
N SER A 133 24.01 -6.55 -0.91
CA SER A 133 25.19 -7.36 -0.61
C SER A 133 25.66 -7.23 0.85
N ARG A 134 25.42 -6.09 1.50
CA ARG A 134 25.74 -5.89 2.93
C ARG A 134 25.03 -6.90 3.83
N PHE A 135 23.78 -7.26 3.54
CA PHE A 135 23.05 -8.22 4.37
C PHE A 135 23.64 -9.63 4.28
N PHE A 136 24.16 -10.02 3.11
CA PHE A 136 24.90 -11.26 2.94
C PHE A 136 26.22 -11.26 3.72
N ALA A 137 26.94 -10.14 3.70
CA ALA A 137 28.14 -9.98 4.51
C ALA A 137 27.82 -9.98 6.02
N MET A 138 26.67 -9.43 6.43
CA MET A 138 26.20 -9.51 7.81
C MET A 138 25.88 -10.95 8.23
N ALA A 139 25.24 -11.74 7.37
CA ALA A 139 24.98 -13.16 7.61
C ALA A 139 26.29 -13.99 7.67
N ALA A 140 27.30 -13.61 6.89
CA ALA A 140 28.59 -14.27 6.84
C ALA A 140 29.59 -13.85 7.93
N ALA A 141 29.26 -12.83 8.73
CA ALA A 141 30.12 -12.36 9.80
C ALA A 141 30.34 -13.45 10.87
N HIS A 142 31.49 -13.46 11.53
CA HIS A 142 31.81 -14.47 12.54
C HIS A 142 31.08 -14.25 13.87
N ASN A 143 30.74 -12.99 14.18
CA ASN A 143 30.22 -12.62 15.49
C ASN A 143 28.73 -12.38 15.48
N GLU A 144 28.11 -12.54 16.66
CA GLU A 144 26.65 -12.44 16.79
C GLU A 144 26.14 -11.01 16.69
N VAL A 145 26.90 -10.00 17.16
CA VAL A 145 26.51 -8.60 16.97
C VAL A 145 27.14 -8.07 15.70
N VAL A 146 26.30 -7.62 14.78
CA VAL A 146 26.73 -7.09 13.49
C VAL A 146 26.26 -5.66 13.34
N VAL A 147 27.19 -4.76 13.02
CA VAL A 147 26.92 -3.34 12.74
C VAL A 147 27.27 -3.04 11.30
N SER A 148 26.29 -2.64 10.49
CA SER A 148 26.54 -2.20 9.11
C SER A 148 26.76 -0.70 9.03
N ILE A 149 27.80 -0.28 8.30
CA ILE A 149 28.18 1.13 8.07
C ILE A 149 28.36 1.36 6.57
N ASP A 150 27.73 2.38 5.99
CA ASP A 150 27.90 2.70 4.57
C ASP A 150 29.27 3.35 4.27
N ASP A 151 29.82 3.14 3.06
CA ASP A 151 31.15 3.65 2.67
C ASP A 151 31.20 5.15 2.33
N ASP A 152 30.05 5.81 2.27
CA ASP A 152 29.94 7.26 2.08
C ASP A 152 29.90 8.04 3.40
N VAL A 153 29.95 7.32 4.52
CA VAL A 153 30.06 7.89 5.86
C VAL A 153 31.42 8.54 6.02
N MET A 154 31.42 9.80 6.44
CA MET A 154 32.63 10.56 6.69
C MET A 154 33.39 10.03 7.92
N PRO A 155 34.73 9.94 7.87
CA PRO A 155 35.56 9.37 8.94
C PRO A 155 35.69 10.34 10.12
N PHE A 156 34.68 10.35 10.99
CA PHE A 156 34.68 11.18 12.21
C PHE A 156 34.64 10.29 13.46
N GLN A 157 35.25 10.78 14.55
CA GLN A 157 35.20 10.13 15.88
C GLN A 157 33.77 9.77 16.31
N SER A 158 32.80 10.63 15.99
CA SER A 158 31.38 10.41 16.29
C SER A 158 30.81 9.12 15.68
N GLN A 159 31.43 8.56 14.63
CA GLN A 159 31.03 7.28 14.05
C GLN A 159 31.50 6.10 14.91
N SER A 160 32.71 6.17 15.46
CA SER A 160 33.19 5.18 16.43
C SER A 160 32.27 5.14 17.66
N ASP A 161 31.88 6.31 18.16
CA ASP A 161 30.98 6.41 19.31
C ASP A 161 29.58 5.85 19.00
N LEU A 162 29.07 6.11 17.78
CA LEU A 162 27.81 5.54 17.30
C LEU A 162 27.87 4.00 17.21
N VAL A 163 28.96 3.45 16.66
CA VAL A 163 29.15 1.99 16.56
C VAL A 163 29.18 1.36 17.96
N ALA A 164 29.87 2.00 18.91
CA ALA A 164 29.88 1.56 20.30
C ALA A 164 28.46 1.59 20.91
N ALA A 165 27.69 2.67 20.68
CA ALA A 165 26.32 2.78 21.17
C ALA A 165 25.38 1.71 20.57
N LEU A 166 25.48 1.46 19.26
CA LEU A 166 24.72 0.42 18.57
C LEU A 166 25.06 -0.98 19.11
N HIS A 167 26.35 -1.27 19.28
CA HIS A 167 26.82 -2.53 19.85
C HIS A 167 26.29 -2.75 21.28
N CYS A 168 26.35 -1.73 22.14
CA CYS A 168 25.80 -1.80 23.49
C CYS A 168 24.28 -2.03 23.48
N SER A 169 23.55 -1.41 22.55
CA SER A 169 22.10 -1.54 22.46
C SER A 169 21.67 -2.97 22.15
N VAL A 170 22.31 -3.63 21.17
CA VAL A 170 22.01 -5.04 20.84
C VAL A 170 22.32 -5.97 22.02
N ARG A 171 23.43 -5.74 22.74
CA ARG A 171 23.84 -6.59 23.87
C ARG A 171 22.91 -6.52 25.08
N GLN A 172 22.13 -5.47 25.20
CA GLN A 172 21.19 -5.28 26.32
C GLN A 172 19.81 -5.90 26.04
N GLU A 173 19.62 -6.51 24.86
CA GLU A 173 18.34 -7.10 24.51
C GLU A 173 18.00 -8.34 25.34
N PRO A 174 16.73 -8.47 25.78
CA PRO A 174 16.21 -9.73 26.29
C PRO A 174 16.38 -10.85 25.25
N GLY A 175 16.97 -11.96 25.67
CA GLY A 175 17.23 -13.12 24.81
C GLY A 175 18.55 -13.09 24.06
N PHE A 176 19.31 -11.99 24.09
CA PHE A 176 20.68 -12.00 23.60
C PHE A 176 21.62 -12.78 24.57
N PRO A 177 22.56 -13.62 24.08
CA PRO A 177 22.82 -13.98 22.68
C PRO A 177 22.03 -15.21 22.20
N THR A 178 21.24 -15.83 23.07
CA THR A 178 20.58 -17.12 22.83
C THR A 178 19.14 -16.95 22.33
N TYR A 179 18.92 -16.08 21.34
CA TYR A 179 17.58 -15.75 20.83
C TYR A 179 16.74 -17.00 20.52
N TYR A 180 17.40 -18.04 19.99
CA TYR A 180 16.83 -19.36 19.70
C TYR A 180 16.22 -20.09 20.91
N ALA A 181 16.87 -20.02 22.08
CA ALA A 181 16.45 -20.78 23.26
C ALA A 181 15.18 -20.20 23.90
N GLN A 182 14.83 -18.96 23.57
CA GLN A 182 13.75 -18.21 24.21
C GLN A 182 12.61 -17.86 23.24
N ASN A 183 12.66 -18.34 21.99
CA ASN A 183 11.77 -17.86 20.91
C ASN A 183 11.73 -16.32 20.82
N ALA A 184 12.84 -15.66 21.22
CA ALA A 184 12.94 -14.22 21.21
C ALA A 184 13.37 -13.75 19.82
N SER A 185 12.73 -12.69 19.32
CA SER A 185 13.15 -12.06 18.06
C SER A 185 14.11 -10.89 18.35
N PRO A 186 15.31 -10.88 17.75
CA PRO A 186 16.27 -9.80 17.90
C PRO A 186 15.69 -8.49 17.34
N GLY A 187 15.98 -7.37 17.99
CA GLY A 187 15.65 -6.05 17.47
C GLY A 187 16.64 -5.57 16.41
N LEU A 188 16.23 -4.54 15.68
CA LEU A 188 17.04 -3.81 14.71
C LEU A 188 17.28 -2.39 15.23
N TYR A 189 18.52 -1.93 15.21
CA TYR A 189 18.92 -0.65 15.79
C TYR A 189 19.54 0.26 14.74
N GLY A 190 19.19 1.54 14.76
CA GLY A 190 19.81 2.52 13.87
C GLY A 190 19.66 3.97 14.33
N PRO A 191 20.55 4.87 13.90
CA PRO A 191 20.54 6.29 14.25
C PRO A 191 19.49 7.10 13.48
N SER A 192 19.00 6.56 12.34
CA SER A 192 18.09 7.26 11.46
C SER A 192 16.83 6.44 11.26
N ILE A 193 15.84 6.71 12.11
CA ILE A 193 14.47 6.26 11.91
C ILE A 193 13.88 7.05 10.73
N ARG A 194 13.17 6.37 9.85
CA ARG A 194 12.25 6.95 8.86
C ARG A 194 10.93 6.20 8.92
N HIS A 195 9.84 6.92 8.66
CA HIS A 195 8.52 6.34 8.51
C HIS A 195 8.21 6.14 7.04
N CYS A 196 7.80 4.92 6.72
CA CYS A 196 7.22 4.57 5.44
C CYS A 196 5.76 5.02 5.42
N THR A 197 5.43 5.93 4.51
CA THR A 197 4.08 6.47 4.35
C THR A 197 3.63 6.33 2.89
N GLU A 198 2.36 6.62 2.61
CA GLU A 198 1.84 6.77 1.24
C GLU A 198 2.63 7.81 0.38
N ARG A 199 3.43 8.67 1.03
CA ARG A 199 4.26 9.68 0.38
C ARG A 199 5.75 9.28 0.31
N GLY A 200 6.08 8.04 0.65
CA GLY A 200 7.45 7.52 0.72
C GLY A 200 8.10 7.75 2.10
N TYR A 201 9.44 7.71 2.13
CA TYR A 201 10.23 7.89 3.35
C TYR A 201 10.10 9.30 3.90
N ARG A 202 9.80 9.41 5.19
CA ARG A 202 9.86 10.69 5.91
C ARG A 202 10.68 10.51 7.17
N ASN A 203 11.49 11.50 7.50
CA ASN A 203 12.08 11.53 8.84
C ASN A 203 10.93 11.69 9.85
N PRO A 204 11.01 11.05 11.02
CA PRO A 204 10.21 11.44 12.17
C PRO A 204 10.44 12.94 12.32
N LYS A 205 9.37 13.72 12.41
CA LYS A 205 9.55 15.13 12.69
C LYS A 205 10.21 15.21 14.06
N GLY A 206 11.39 15.83 14.14
CA GLY A 206 11.93 16.16 15.44
C GLY A 206 10.90 17.01 16.19
N GLU A 207 10.74 16.78 17.49
CA GLU A 207 9.80 17.52 18.34
C GLU A 207 9.95 19.07 18.19
N GLY A 208 11.12 19.56 17.74
CA GLY A 208 11.40 20.98 17.47
C GLY A 208 11.04 21.53 16.08
N GLU A 209 10.72 20.70 15.07
CA GLU A 209 10.28 21.17 13.74
C GLU A 209 8.76 21.36 13.63
N LEU A 210 8.02 21.09 14.70
CA LEU A 210 6.70 21.68 14.96
C LEU A 210 6.82 23.18 15.27
N LYS A 211 7.58 23.93 14.45
CA LYS A 211 7.54 25.39 14.49
C LYS A 211 6.13 25.84 14.13
N LYS A 212 5.50 26.55 15.08
CA LYS A 212 4.19 27.21 15.01
C LYS A 212 3.94 27.77 13.60
N GLY A 213 3.16 27.07 12.78
CA GLY A 213 2.70 27.58 11.48
C GLY A 213 2.82 26.61 10.30
N SER A 214 3.73 25.63 10.33
CA SER A 214 3.80 24.62 9.27
C SER A 214 2.84 23.46 9.58
N LYS A 215 1.59 23.57 9.09
CA LYS A 215 0.59 22.49 9.13
C LYS A 215 1.01 21.33 8.20
N SER A 216 1.98 20.55 8.64
CA SER A 216 2.40 19.33 7.97
C SER A 216 1.63 18.14 8.56
N THR A 217 0.84 17.46 7.73
CA THR A 217 -0.19 16.46 8.07
C THR A 217 0.32 15.02 8.20
N CYS A 218 1.51 14.79 8.77
CA CYS A 218 1.92 13.42 9.08
C CYS A 218 1.25 13.00 10.39
N ILE A 219 0.22 12.17 10.28
CA ILE A 219 -0.32 11.40 11.40
C ILE A 219 0.70 10.29 11.65
N ASP A 220 1.26 10.25 12.86
CA ASP A 220 1.89 9.04 13.38
C ASP A 220 0.76 8.02 13.61
N THR A 221 0.30 7.36 12.54
CA THR A 221 -0.48 6.16 12.75
C THR A 221 0.50 5.11 13.27
N GLU A 222 0.10 4.39 14.32
CA GLU A 222 0.84 3.22 14.86
C GLU A 222 1.14 2.16 13.76
N GLU A 223 0.52 2.29 12.59
CA GLU A 223 0.67 1.42 11.43
C GLU A 223 1.83 1.81 10.48
N SER A 224 2.47 2.98 10.65
CA SER A 224 3.57 3.38 9.77
C SER A 224 4.79 2.47 9.98
N LEU A 225 5.25 1.81 8.90
CA LEU A 225 6.43 0.95 8.97
C LEU A 225 7.68 1.80 9.22
N VAL A 226 8.38 1.50 10.31
CA VAL A 226 9.67 2.09 10.62
C VAL A 226 10.76 1.47 9.76
N ILE A 227 11.62 2.33 9.21
CA ILE A 227 12.76 1.96 8.38
C ILE A 227 13.99 2.61 8.98
N LEU A 228 15.06 1.82 9.17
CA LEU A 228 16.34 2.32 9.64
C LEU A 228 17.25 2.49 8.42
N THR A 229 17.60 3.73 8.08
CA THR A 229 18.44 4.03 6.91
C THR A 229 19.88 4.28 7.30
N ASN A 230 20.81 3.85 6.46
CA ASN A 230 22.26 4.13 6.49
C ASN A 230 23.06 3.53 7.66
N PHE A 231 22.42 2.88 8.63
CA PHE A 231 23.09 2.14 9.70
C PHE A 231 22.07 1.21 10.35
N ALA A 232 22.36 -0.09 10.31
CA ALA A 232 21.55 -1.11 10.95
C ALA A 232 22.49 -2.02 11.76
N ALA A 233 22.23 -2.10 13.06
CA ALA A 233 22.82 -3.10 13.92
C ALA A 233 21.76 -4.14 14.25
N CYS A 234 22.10 -5.41 14.09
CA CYS A 234 21.25 -6.55 14.44
C CYS A 234 22.09 -7.73 14.88
N SER A 235 21.40 -8.80 15.26
CA SER A 235 22.05 -10.08 15.43
C SER A 235 22.38 -10.73 14.08
N ARG A 236 23.44 -11.53 14.04
CA ARG A 236 23.79 -12.37 12.89
C ARG A 236 22.67 -13.35 12.57
N HIS A 237 21.97 -13.86 13.60
CA HIS A 237 20.79 -14.68 13.41
C HIS A 237 19.73 -14.00 12.52
N LEU A 238 19.39 -12.73 12.79
CA LEU A 238 18.41 -11.99 12.00
C LEU A 238 18.86 -11.83 10.55
N ALA A 239 20.13 -11.46 10.34
CA ALA A 239 20.70 -11.33 9.01
C ALA A 239 20.67 -12.67 8.23
N SER A 240 20.98 -13.78 8.91
CA SER A 240 20.95 -15.12 8.30
C SER A 240 19.55 -15.53 7.85
N ARG A 241 18.55 -15.36 8.73
CA ARG A 241 17.14 -15.61 8.38
C ARG A 241 16.67 -14.73 7.24
N PHE A 242 17.08 -13.46 7.24
CA PHE A 242 16.78 -12.57 6.13
C PHE A 242 17.39 -13.08 4.82
N THR A 243 18.67 -13.48 4.81
CA THR A 243 19.31 -13.96 3.57
C THR A 243 18.66 -15.21 3.01
N GLU A 244 18.20 -16.13 3.86
CA GLU A 244 17.44 -17.32 3.46
C GLU A 244 16.11 -16.94 2.79
N GLU A 245 15.34 -16.02 3.40
CA GLU A 245 14.08 -15.55 2.82
C GLU A 245 14.30 -14.66 1.58
N PHE A 246 15.40 -13.90 1.57
CA PHE A 246 15.72 -12.96 0.51
C PHE A 246 15.88 -13.66 -0.83
N ASP A 247 16.68 -14.72 -0.87
CA ASP A 247 16.88 -15.49 -2.11
C ASP A 247 15.56 -16.12 -2.59
N ALA A 248 14.69 -16.55 -1.67
CA ALA A 248 13.43 -17.18 -1.99
C ALA A 248 12.32 -16.22 -2.45
N LYS A 249 12.27 -14.99 -1.91
CA LYS A 249 11.11 -14.09 -2.07
C LYS A 249 11.43 -12.70 -2.61
N TRP A 250 12.63 -12.19 -2.36
CA TRP A 250 12.92 -10.75 -2.51
C TRP A 250 13.98 -10.44 -3.56
N LYS A 251 14.77 -11.43 -3.95
CA LYS A 251 15.85 -11.30 -4.93
C LYS A 251 15.39 -10.69 -6.25
N ASP A 252 14.34 -11.23 -6.86
CA ASP A 252 13.84 -10.73 -8.14
C ASP A 252 13.37 -9.28 -8.04
N VAL A 253 12.78 -8.91 -6.91
CA VAL A 253 12.37 -7.54 -6.61
C VAL A 253 13.57 -6.61 -6.62
N MET A 254 14.61 -7.00 -5.90
CA MET A 254 15.82 -6.20 -5.74
C MET A 254 16.62 -6.06 -7.02
N LEU A 255 16.72 -7.12 -7.82
CA LEU A 255 17.41 -7.09 -9.12
C LEU A 255 16.74 -6.08 -10.07
N ARG A 256 15.40 -6.08 -10.14
CA ARG A 256 14.67 -5.16 -11.03
C ARG A 256 14.51 -3.75 -10.47
N ALA A 257 14.46 -3.60 -9.14
CA ALA A 257 14.50 -2.31 -8.50
C ALA A 257 15.92 -1.69 -8.49
N HIS A 258 16.91 -2.37 -9.07
CA HIS A 258 18.31 -1.94 -9.15
C HIS A 258 18.93 -1.59 -7.80
N GLY A 259 18.64 -2.38 -6.76
CA GLY A 259 19.19 -2.10 -5.43
C GLY A 259 18.41 -1.06 -4.63
N ASN A 260 17.24 -0.61 -5.10
CA ASN A 260 16.50 0.48 -4.47
C ASN A 260 15.34 -0.03 -3.60
N GLY A 261 15.40 0.23 -2.29
CA GLY A 261 14.37 -0.21 -1.33
C GLY A 261 14.80 -1.39 -0.45
N GLU A 262 16.07 -1.74 -0.50
CA GLU A 262 16.77 -2.73 0.32
C GLU A 262 16.47 -2.58 1.82
N ASP A 263 16.55 -1.36 2.36
CA ASP A 263 16.25 -1.08 3.78
C ASP A 263 14.78 -1.32 4.12
N LEU A 264 13.89 -1.02 3.17
CA LEU A 264 12.46 -1.22 3.34
C LEU A 264 12.12 -2.71 3.28
N ILE A 265 12.68 -3.44 2.32
CA ILE A 265 12.49 -4.89 2.21
C ILE A 265 13.03 -5.58 3.46
N PHE A 266 14.22 -5.18 3.92
CA PHE A 266 14.79 -5.69 5.16
C PHE A 266 13.88 -5.37 6.37
N ALA A 267 13.37 -4.13 6.49
CA ALA A 267 12.46 -3.75 7.56
C ALA A 267 11.14 -4.56 7.54
N ILE A 268 10.57 -4.81 6.35
CA ILE A 268 9.37 -5.64 6.18
C ILE A 268 9.64 -7.07 6.63
N ALA A 269 10.74 -7.66 6.17
CA ALA A 269 11.11 -9.03 6.53
C ALA A 269 11.41 -9.15 8.03
N ALA A 270 12.18 -8.23 8.60
CA ALA A 270 12.47 -8.18 10.03
C ALA A 270 11.18 -8.09 10.86
N LYS A 271 10.24 -7.20 10.47
CA LYS A 271 8.93 -7.11 11.14
C LYS A 271 8.13 -8.42 11.01
N ALA A 272 8.17 -9.08 9.86
CA ALA A 272 7.53 -10.39 9.67
C ALA A 272 8.15 -11.49 10.56
N PHE A 273 9.43 -11.35 10.93
CA PHE A 273 10.09 -12.19 11.93
C PHE A 273 9.85 -11.77 13.38
N GLY A 274 9.00 -10.77 13.61
CA GLY A 274 8.68 -10.25 14.95
C GLY A 274 9.75 -9.31 15.51
N SER A 275 10.73 -8.87 14.72
CA SER A 275 11.76 -7.94 15.17
C SER A 275 11.17 -6.57 15.47
N ARG A 276 11.67 -5.94 16.53
CA ARG A 276 11.34 -4.56 16.90
C ARG A 276 12.36 -3.60 16.30
N MET A 277 11.90 -2.43 15.87
CA MET A 277 12.74 -1.39 15.27
C MET A 277 13.04 -0.31 16.32
N HIS A 278 14.32 -0.04 16.58
CA HIS A 278 14.79 0.85 17.62
C HIS A 278 15.63 1.99 17.04
N GLY A 279 15.25 3.21 17.37
CA GLY A 279 16.11 4.38 17.16
C GLY A 279 17.14 4.46 18.27
N VAL A 280 18.38 4.74 17.88
CA VAL A 280 19.45 5.07 18.83
C VAL A 280 19.71 6.56 18.75
N ASP A 281 19.71 7.24 19.90
CA ASP A 281 20.01 8.66 19.99
C ASP A 281 21.47 8.91 19.61
N GLY A 282 21.65 9.34 18.36
CA GLY A 282 22.96 9.65 17.79
C GLY A 282 22.77 10.48 16.53
N HIS A 283 23.06 11.78 16.60
CA HIS A 283 23.02 12.63 15.42
C HIS A 283 24.20 12.32 14.51
N VAL A 284 23.97 11.54 13.45
CA VAL A 284 24.89 11.49 12.31
C VAL A 284 24.80 12.82 11.57
N ARG A 285 25.70 13.76 11.89
CA ARG A 285 25.80 15.03 11.15
C ARG A 285 26.52 14.78 9.83
N THR A 286 25.76 14.68 8.74
CA THR A 286 26.29 14.81 7.38
C THR A 286 26.54 16.29 7.03
N LYS A 287 27.36 17.01 7.82
CA LYS A 287 27.73 18.39 7.46
C LYS A 287 28.92 18.37 6.49
N GLY A 288 28.75 18.97 5.31
CA GLY A 288 29.88 19.33 4.44
C GLY A 288 30.12 18.45 3.20
N ALA A 289 29.45 17.29 3.06
CA ALA A 289 29.47 16.57 1.79
C ALA A 289 28.62 17.35 0.77
N ARG A 290 29.25 18.09 -0.15
CA ARG A 290 28.56 18.55 -1.37
C ARG A 290 27.90 17.32 -1.98
N SER A 291 26.58 17.35 -2.13
CA SER A 291 25.76 16.19 -2.47
C SER A 291 25.85 15.79 -3.94
N VAL A 292 27.06 15.64 -4.44
CA VAL A 292 27.35 15.26 -5.81
C VAL A 292 27.47 13.73 -5.78
N ASP A 293 26.53 13.06 -6.43
CA ASP A 293 26.55 11.63 -6.75
C ASP A 293 26.24 10.61 -5.64
N SER A 294 25.37 10.91 -4.66
CA SER A 294 24.73 9.82 -3.90
C SER A 294 23.68 9.15 -4.79
N PHE A 295 23.83 7.85 -5.08
CA PHE A 295 22.84 7.03 -5.81
C PHE A 295 21.40 7.25 -5.31
N SER A 296 21.25 7.52 -4.01
CA SER A 296 19.99 7.80 -3.32
C SER A 296 19.21 9.03 -3.78
N LYS A 297 19.77 9.88 -4.65
CA LYS A 297 19.13 11.11 -5.13
C LYS A 297 18.61 11.04 -6.57
N GLN A 298 18.79 9.92 -7.28
CA GLN A 298 18.15 9.75 -8.58
C GLN A 298 16.63 9.74 -8.39
N ALA A 299 15.87 10.46 -9.23
CA ALA A 299 14.42 10.56 -9.08
C ALA A 299 13.75 9.17 -9.07
N THR A 300 14.26 8.25 -9.90
CA THR A 300 13.87 6.83 -9.97
C THR A 300 13.95 6.12 -8.61
N HIS A 301 14.96 6.45 -7.79
CA HIS A 301 15.18 5.90 -6.45
C HIS A 301 14.03 6.24 -5.49
N TYR A 302 13.59 7.49 -5.50
CA TYR A 302 12.48 7.94 -4.65
C TYR A 302 11.14 7.36 -5.10
N TYR A 303 10.91 7.23 -6.41
CA TYR A 303 9.69 6.63 -6.94
C TYR A 303 9.58 5.14 -6.58
N ALA A 304 10.65 4.37 -6.75
CA ALA A 304 10.66 2.95 -6.38
C ALA A 304 10.39 2.75 -4.88
N ARG A 305 11.06 3.53 -4.02
CA ARG A 305 10.84 3.49 -2.56
C ARG A 305 9.42 3.92 -2.17
N ARG A 306 8.86 4.94 -2.82
CA ARG A 306 7.46 5.36 -2.60
C ARG A 306 6.47 4.28 -3.01
N ALA A 307 6.68 3.65 -4.17
CA ALA A 307 5.84 2.56 -4.67
C ALA A 307 5.78 1.40 -3.68
N LEU A 308 6.96 0.93 -3.26
CA LEU A 308 7.09 -0.11 -2.24
C LEU A 308 6.43 0.31 -0.94
N CYS A 309 6.60 1.56 -0.50
CA CYS A 309 5.95 2.05 0.71
C CYS A 309 4.43 2.06 0.64
N CYS A 310 3.84 2.53 -0.47
CA CYS A 310 2.39 2.49 -0.66
C CYS A 310 1.88 1.04 -0.61
N CYS A 311 2.58 0.13 -1.28
CA CYS A 311 2.16 -1.27 -1.33
C CYS A 311 2.29 -1.96 0.04
N ALA A 312 3.37 -1.69 0.77
CA ALA A 312 3.54 -2.16 2.14
C ALA A 312 2.45 -1.60 3.08
N SER A 313 2.07 -0.32 2.94
CA SER A 313 0.99 0.28 3.73
C SER A 313 -0.41 -0.31 3.43
N LEU A 314 -0.57 -0.96 2.27
CA LEU A 314 -1.77 -1.69 1.88
C LEU A 314 -1.73 -3.17 2.31
N GLY A 315 -0.69 -3.60 3.05
CA GLY A 315 -0.54 -4.98 3.51
C GLY A 315 -0.06 -5.96 2.44
N PHE A 316 0.52 -5.48 1.33
CA PHE A 316 1.18 -6.37 0.37
C PHE A 316 2.54 -6.83 0.88
N ALA A 317 2.87 -8.11 0.66
CA ALA A 317 4.13 -8.73 1.05
C ALA A 317 4.63 -9.74 -0.02
N GLY A 318 5.87 -10.19 0.11
CA GLY A 318 6.49 -11.21 -0.75
C GLY A 318 6.30 -10.98 -2.25
N ALA A 319 5.79 -12.00 -2.94
CA ALA A 319 5.57 -11.99 -4.40
C ALA A 319 4.56 -10.94 -4.90
N GLU A 320 3.74 -10.36 -4.04
CA GLU A 320 2.79 -9.32 -4.43
C GLU A 320 3.42 -7.94 -4.33
N LEU A 321 4.17 -7.69 -3.25
CA LEU A 321 5.01 -6.51 -3.15
C LEU A 321 6.05 -6.52 -4.29
N ALA A 322 6.58 -7.71 -4.63
CA ALA A 322 7.35 -7.94 -5.84
C ALA A 322 6.59 -7.47 -7.07
N ARG A 323 5.43 -8.05 -7.39
CA ARG A 323 4.65 -7.67 -8.57
C ARG A 323 4.34 -6.17 -8.64
N CYS A 324 4.07 -5.52 -7.51
CA CYS A 324 3.87 -4.08 -7.44
C CYS A 324 5.15 -3.29 -7.74
N ALA A 325 6.29 -3.72 -7.22
CA ALA A 325 7.60 -3.11 -7.46
C ALA A 325 8.14 -3.39 -8.87
N LEU A 326 7.75 -4.54 -9.45
CA LEU A 326 8.14 -5.00 -10.78
C LEU A 326 7.24 -4.46 -11.90
N ALA A 327 6.10 -3.86 -11.56
CA ALA A 327 5.31 -3.13 -12.53
C ALA A 327 6.20 -1.99 -13.08
N PRO A 328 6.50 -1.96 -14.38
CA PRO A 328 7.54 -1.10 -14.93
C PRO A 328 7.34 0.35 -14.51
N VAL A 329 8.43 1.08 -14.24
CA VAL A 329 8.42 2.51 -13.90
C VAL A 329 7.69 3.36 -14.97
N ALA A 330 7.53 2.84 -16.20
CA ALA A 330 6.67 3.40 -17.24
C ALA A 330 5.16 3.42 -16.88
N ASN A 331 4.73 2.57 -15.96
CA ASN A 331 3.44 2.62 -15.24
C ASN A 331 3.60 3.36 -13.91
N ALA A 332 4.32 4.50 -13.91
CA ALA A 332 4.20 5.50 -12.84
C ALA A 332 2.73 5.82 -12.52
N SER A 333 1.83 5.63 -13.51
CA SER A 333 0.38 5.64 -13.33
C SER A 333 -0.11 4.67 -12.24
N LEU A 334 0.37 3.43 -12.10
CA LEU A 334 -0.13 2.49 -11.09
C LEU A 334 0.21 2.97 -9.68
N VAL A 335 1.44 3.42 -9.47
CA VAL A 335 1.90 3.96 -8.18
C VAL A 335 1.28 5.33 -7.89
N ASP A 336 1.20 6.22 -8.87
CA ASP A 336 0.52 7.52 -8.72
C ASP A 336 -1.01 7.38 -8.57
N CYS A 337 -1.59 6.28 -9.07
CA CYS A 337 -3.01 5.94 -8.97
C CYS A 337 -3.35 5.24 -7.65
N LEU A 338 -2.44 4.42 -7.10
CA LEU A 338 -2.53 3.87 -5.74
C LEU A 338 -2.27 4.94 -4.67
N CYS A 339 -1.28 5.82 -4.87
CA CYS A 339 -0.88 6.87 -3.91
C CYS A 339 -1.56 8.24 -4.21
N GLY A 340 -2.76 8.21 -4.80
CA GLY A 340 -3.54 9.30 -5.38
C GLY A 340 -3.10 10.73 -5.03
N ARG A 341 -2.40 11.40 -5.95
CA ARG A 341 -2.32 12.87 -6.17
C ARG A 341 -1.04 13.22 -6.94
N HIS A 342 -1.12 13.43 -8.26
CA HIS A 342 -0.23 14.41 -8.89
C HIS A 342 -0.69 15.03 -10.20
N TRP A 343 -1.69 14.45 -10.88
CA TRP A 343 -2.07 14.94 -12.22
C TRP A 343 -3.00 16.15 -12.26
N LEU A 344 -3.63 16.52 -11.14
CA LEU A 344 -4.60 17.62 -11.09
C LEU A 344 -4.00 19.04 -11.04
N LYS A 345 -2.68 19.20 -10.96
CA LYS A 345 -2.05 20.53 -10.78
C LYS A 345 -1.33 21.09 -11.99
N ASN A 346 -1.10 20.32 -13.06
CA ASN A 346 -0.42 20.86 -14.25
C ASN A 346 -0.80 20.13 -15.56
N PRO A 347 -1.91 20.53 -16.22
CA PRO A 347 -2.40 19.90 -17.46
C PRO A 347 -1.40 19.94 -18.62
N ARG A 348 -0.48 20.93 -18.64
CA ARG A 348 0.52 21.08 -19.71
C ARG A 348 1.60 20.00 -19.66
N MET A 349 2.02 19.55 -18.48
CA MET A 349 2.99 18.45 -18.37
C MET A 349 2.40 17.10 -18.79
N ALA A 350 1.10 16.90 -18.54
CA ALA A 350 0.39 15.70 -18.92
C ALA A 350 0.34 15.53 -20.45
N LEU A 351 0.02 16.61 -21.18
CA LEU A 351 -0.04 16.61 -22.63
C LEU A 351 1.33 16.34 -23.28
N THR A 352 2.40 16.94 -22.74
CA THR A 352 3.76 16.77 -23.27
C THR A 352 4.28 15.34 -23.05
N HIS A 353 3.98 14.72 -21.90
CA HIS A 353 4.41 13.36 -21.61
C HIS A 353 3.60 12.32 -22.41
N GLN A 354 2.30 12.57 -22.62
CA GLN A 354 1.44 11.74 -23.45
C GLN A 354 1.86 11.82 -24.92
N LYS A 355 2.11 13.01 -25.45
CA LYS A 355 2.63 13.23 -26.81
C LYS A 355 3.95 12.47 -27.04
N ARG A 356 4.88 12.56 -26.08
CA ARG A 356 6.17 11.84 -26.14
C ARG A 356 6.01 10.31 -26.16
N CYS A 357 5.11 9.76 -25.33
CA CYS A 357 4.85 8.32 -25.31
C CYS A 357 4.21 7.78 -26.60
N TYR A 358 3.36 8.58 -27.26
CA TYR A 358 2.76 8.19 -28.55
C TYR A 358 3.79 8.27 -29.69
N THR A 359 4.62 9.32 -29.72
CA THR A 359 5.71 9.47 -30.70
C THR A 359 6.74 8.34 -30.59
N GLU A 360 7.17 7.99 -29.36
CA GLU A 360 8.16 6.92 -29.13
C GLU A 360 7.61 5.52 -29.48
N ARG A 361 6.30 5.37 -29.68
CA ARG A 361 5.63 4.10 -30.04
C ARG A 361 5.13 4.05 -31.48
N GLY A 362 5.41 5.08 -32.29
CA GLY A 362 4.94 5.16 -33.69
C GLY A 362 3.42 5.24 -33.82
N LEU A 363 2.71 5.67 -32.77
CA LEU A 363 1.25 5.79 -32.78
C LEU A 363 0.84 7.23 -33.12
N PRO A 364 -0.15 7.44 -34.01
CA PRO A 364 -0.62 8.78 -34.32
C PRO A 364 -1.30 9.41 -33.10
N PHE A 365 -0.91 10.63 -32.77
CA PHE A 365 -1.49 11.43 -31.71
C PHE A 365 -2.51 12.42 -32.31
N VAL A 366 -3.81 12.17 -32.11
CA VAL A 366 -4.90 13.02 -32.61
C VAL A 366 -5.26 14.05 -31.53
N GLN A 367 -5.22 15.34 -31.89
CA GLN A 367 -5.24 16.43 -30.91
C GLN A 367 -6.65 17.03 -30.67
N THR A 368 -7.68 16.63 -31.44
CA THR A 368 -9.06 17.11 -31.28
C THR A 368 -10.11 16.08 -31.74
N VAL A 369 -11.34 16.19 -31.20
CA VAL A 369 -12.48 15.27 -31.42
C VAL A 369 -13.12 15.43 -32.83
N ASP A 370 -12.77 16.48 -33.58
CA ASP A 370 -13.45 16.82 -34.84
C ASP A 370 -12.92 16.06 -36.08
N GLU A 371 -11.81 15.31 -35.98
CA GLU A 371 -11.23 14.59 -37.12
C GLU A 371 -11.79 13.17 -37.34
N CYS A 372 -12.73 12.70 -36.50
CA CYS A 372 -13.37 11.38 -36.67
C CYS A 372 -14.66 11.38 -37.53
N LYS A 373 -15.09 12.53 -38.07
CA LYS A 373 -16.25 12.60 -38.98
C LYS A 373 -15.80 12.70 -40.43
N GLY A 374 -15.38 11.58 -41.01
CA GLY A 374 -15.27 11.50 -42.47
C GLY A 374 -14.18 10.58 -42.99
N GLN A 375 -14.26 9.28 -42.70
CA GLN A 375 -13.72 8.28 -43.61
C GLN A 375 -14.68 7.10 -43.72
N HIS A 376 -15.46 7.12 -44.81
CA HIS A 376 -16.16 5.97 -45.35
C HIS A 376 -15.12 4.97 -45.86
N ILE A 377 -15.12 3.75 -45.31
CA ILE A 377 -14.68 2.57 -46.03
C ILE A 377 -15.90 1.66 -46.15
N SER A 378 -16.50 1.72 -47.33
CA SER A 378 -17.47 0.77 -47.86
C SER A 378 -16.74 -0.51 -48.28
N GLN A 379 -17.15 -1.67 -47.78
CA GLN A 379 -17.78 -2.70 -48.61
C GLN A 379 -18.22 -3.92 -47.78
N PRO A 380 -19.28 -4.64 -48.21
CA PRO A 380 -20.01 -5.60 -47.40
C PRO A 380 -19.64 -7.05 -47.72
N LEU A 381 -19.79 -7.94 -46.74
CA LEU A 381 -20.13 -9.34 -46.98
C LEU A 381 -21.39 -9.67 -46.18
N ALA A 382 -22.41 -10.09 -46.90
CA ALA A 382 -23.68 -10.63 -46.45
C ALA A 382 -24.06 -11.75 -47.45
N PRO A 383 -25.09 -12.58 -47.23
CA PRO A 383 -25.81 -12.94 -45.99
C PRO A 383 -26.10 -14.47 -45.92
N THR A 384 -27.07 -14.83 -45.05
CA THR A 384 -28.03 -15.98 -45.08
C THR A 384 -27.79 -17.00 -43.95
N VAL A 385 -28.79 -17.47 -43.18
CA VAL A 385 -30.23 -17.75 -43.39
C VAL A 385 -31.02 -17.58 -42.06
N PRO A 386 -32.33 -17.25 -42.09
CA PRO A 386 -33.18 -17.04 -40.91
C PRO A 386 -33.99 -18.29 -40.51
N LEU A 387 -34.48 -18.35 -39.28
CA LEU A 387 -35.63 -19.19 -38.91
C LEU A 387 -36.63 -18.40 -38.07
N ASN A 388 -37.78 -18.15 -38.72
CA ASN A 388 -39.05 -17.78 -38.11
C ASN A 388 -39.62 -18.96 -37.31
N TYR A 389 -40.27 -18.69 -36.18
CA TYR A 389 -41.57 -19.31 -35.89
C TYR A 389 -42.47 -18.33 -35.15
N SER A 390 -43.72 -18.34 -35.57
CA SER A 390 -44.82 -17.46 -35.22
C SER A 390 -45.93 -18.31 -34.58
N LEU A 391 -46.83 -17.62 -33.86
CA LEU A 391 -48.23 -17.97 -33.57
C LEU A 391 -48.50 -19.03 -32.47
N GLN A 392 -49.11 -18.61 -31.34
CA GLN A 392 -50.58 -18.61 -31.15
C GLN A 392 -51.00 -18.27 -29.70
N GLN A 393 -51.96 -17.35 -29.58
CA GLN A 393 -52.94 -17.20 -28.48
C GLN A 393 -54.14 -18.17 -28.74
N PRO A 394 -55.10 -18.47 -27.83
CA PRO A 394 -55.76 -17.52 -26.90
C PRO A 394 -56.29 -18.02 -25.52
N LEU A 395 -56.81 -17.02 -24.76
CA LEU A 395 -57.78 -16.88 -23.62
C LEU A 395 -58.83 -18.00 -23.38
N PRO A 396 -59.68 -18.04 -22.29
CA PRO A 396 -60.16 -16.93 -21.42
C PRO A 396 -60.50 -17.18 -19.91
N THR A 397 -60.78 -16.05 -19.21
CA THR A 397 -61.79 -15.78 -18.13
C THR A 397 -61.70 -16.38 -16.71
N ALA A 398 -61.82 -15.51 -15.69
CA ALA A 398 -62.98 -15.45 -14.76
C ALA A 398 -62.95 -14.19 -13.84
N LYS A 399 -64.15 -13.79 -13.41
CA LYS A 399 -64.55 -12.54 -12.69
C LYS A 399 -64.55 -12.67 -11.16
N SER A 400 -64.70 -11.51 -10.49
CA SER A 400 -65.40 -11.19 -9.21
C SER A 400 -64.46 -10.56 -8.18
N GLY A 401 -64.79 -9.56 -7.36
CA GLY A 401 -65.95 -8.69 -7.11
C GLY A 401 -65.48 -7.55 -6.17
N VAL A 402 -65.85 -6.29 -6.41
CA VAL A 402 -66.80 -5.44 -5.65
C VAL A 402 -66.80 -5.57 -4.10
N LEU A 403 -66.44 -4.46 -3.43
CA LEU A 403 -67.04 -3.81 -2.22
C LEU A 403 -65.97 -2.83 -1.66
N ASP A 404 -66.04 -1.50 -1.79
CA ASP A 404 -66.97 -0.46 -1.32
C ASP A 404 -66.66 0.11 0.09
N ARG A 405 -66.71 1.46 0.18
CA ARG A 405 -66.70 2.40 1.34
C ARG A 405 -65.37 2.62 2.11
N GLY A 406 -64.98 3.83 2.53
CA GLY A 406 -65.57 5.18 2.46
C GLY A 406 -64.83 6.15 3.41
N GLY A 407 -65.21 7.43 3.35
CA GLY A 407 -64.98 8.46 4.40
C GLY A 407 -63.74 9.36 4.17
N GLN A 408 -63.90 10.62 3.73
CA GLN A 408 -64.15 11.85 4.52
C GLN A 408 -62.91 12.33 5.30
N SER A 409 -62.19 13.41 4.91
CA SER A 409 -62.49 14.86 4.89
C SER A 409 -61.97 15.61 6.14
N GLY A 410 -61.31 16.75 5.94
CA GLY A 410 -60.99 17.77 6.96
C GLY A 410 -59.64 18.46 6.68
N GLN A 411 -59.60 19.54 5.88
CA GLN A 411 -59.58 20.96 6.30
C GLN A 411 -58.42 21.33 7.25
N VAL A 412 -57.36 22.02 6.78
CA VAL A 412 -57.22 23.48 6.57
C VAL A 412 -57.20 24.29 7.87
N GLY A 413 -56.06 24.89 8.17
CA GLY A 413 -55.90 25.97 9.15
C GLY A 413 -54.57 26.69 8.96
N LYS A 414 -54.64 27.92 8.41
CA LYS A 414 -53.55 28.85 8.12
C LYS A 414 -53.43 29.92 9.21
N ALA A 415 -52.23 30.53 9.25
CA ALA A 415 -51.90 31.88 9.76
C ALA A 415 -51.86 32.04 11.29
N GLY A 416 -50.94 32.81 11.88
CA GLY A 416 -49.83 33.63 11.37
C GLY A 416 -49.46 34.71 12.40
N ARG A 417 -48.18 35.17 12.38
CA ARG A 417 -47.65 36.47 12.89
C ARG A 417 -47.80 36.73 14.41
N HIS A 418 -46.98 37.51 15.12
CA HIS A 418 -45.83 38.38 14.85
C HIS A 418 -44.92 38.31 16.09
N GLY A 419 -43.60 38.30 15.90
CA GLY A 419 -42.60 38.45 16.95
C GLY A 419 -41.90 39.80 16.84
N ASP A 420 -41.94 40.55 17.93
CA ASP A 420 -41.14 41.73 18.20
C ASP A 420 -39.67 41.37 18.50
N GLY A 421 -38.78 42.28 18.10
CA GLY A 421 -37.71 42.78 18.98
C GLY A 421 -36.57 41.84 19.38
N ILE A 422 -35.35 42.26 19.01
CA ILE A 422 -34.19 42.50 19.91
C ILE A 422 -32.88 42.11 19.20
N ARG A 423 -32.07 43.15 18.96
CA ARG A 423 -30.65 43.08 18.63
C ARG A 423 -29.88 42.32 19.73
N LYS A 424 -28.98 41.42 19.32
CA LYS A 424 -27.63 41.30 19.91
C LYS A 424 -26.72 40.56 18.94
N GLY A 425 -25.54 41.12 18.74
CA GLY A 425 -24.54 40.60 17.81
C GLY A 425 -24.04 39.21 18.22
N SER A 426 -23.71 38.41 17.22
CA SER A 426 -22.77 37.32 17.38
C SER A 426 -21.78 37.37 16.21
N THR A 427 -20.52 37.43 16.60
CA THR A 427 -19.34 37.27 15.78
C THR A 427 -19.45 35.98 14.98
N ALA A 428 -19.21 36.09 13.66
CA ALA A 428 -19.06 34.97 12.75
C ALA A 428 -17.98 34.00 13.27
N GLY A 429 -18.42 32.94 13.95
CA GLY A 429 -17.65 31.72 14.10
C GLY A 429 -17.51 31.10 12.73
N ARG A 430 -16.38 31.38 12.05
CA ARG A 430 -15.94 30.52 10.95
C ARG A 430 -15.44 29.24 11.62
N ASP A 431 -16.28 28.23 11.60
CA ASP A 431 -15.92 26.87 12.02
C ASP A 431 -14.66 26.46 11.26
N ALA A 432 -13.55 26.50 12.01
CA ALA A 432 -12.25 25.97 11.62
C ALA A 432 -12.21 24.47 11.94
N ASP A 433 -13.29 23.75 11.62
CA ASP A 433 -13.35 22.30 11.73
C ASP A 433 -12.49 21.68 10.63
N GLY A 434 -11.26 21.38 11.04
CA GLY A 434 -10.58 20.12 10.75
C GLY A 434 -10.65 19.66 9.29
N LEU A 435 -9.75 20.19 8.46
CA LEU A 435 -9.42 19.60 7.16
C LEU A 435 -8.62 18.29 7.34
N ALA A 436 -9.18 17.32 8.07
CA ALA A 436 -8.72 15.95 8.05
C ALA A 436 -8.81 15.47 6.59
N HIS A 437 -7.71 14.93 6.06
CA HIS A 437 -7.74 14.33 4.73
C HIS A 437 -8.68 13.13 4.76
N ARG A 438 -9.93 13.33 4.34
CA ARG A 438 -10.90 12.26 4.19
C ARG A 438 -10.32 11.26 3.18
N MET A 439 -10.15 10.03 3.64
CA MET A 439 -9.91 8.88 2.77
C MET A 439 -10.95 8.88 1.65
N SER A 440 -10.56 8.50 0.43
CA SER A 440 -11.57 8.32 -0.62
C SER A 440 -12.52 7.20 -0.20
N ASP A 441 -13.80 7.33 -0.55
CA ASP A 441 -14.80 6.30 -0.20
C ASP A 441 -14.42 4.92 -0.73
N LEU A 442 -13.70 4.85 -1.86
CA LEU A 442 -13.20 3.59 -2.41
C LEU A 442 -12.19 2.94 -1.46
N GLN A 443 -11.22 3.71 -0.96
CA GLN A 443 -10.22 3.21 -0.01
C GLN A 443 -10.86 2.77 1.29
N GLU A 444 -11.85 3.52 1.77
CA GLU A 444 -12.61 3.17 2.97
C GLU A 444 -13.28 1.80 2.84
N LEU A 445 -14.02 1.55 1.74
CA LEU A 445 -14.67 0.26 1.54
C LEU A 445 -13.66 -0.88 1.33
N MET A 446 -12.54 -0.62 0.66
CA MET A 446 -11.46 -1.62 0.54
C MET A 446 -10.84 -1.96 1.89
N LEU A 447 -10.67 -0.99 2.79
CA LEU A 447 -10.20 -1.25 4.15
C LEU A 447 -11.21 -2.06 4.96
N ARG A 448 -12.51 -1.75 4.86
CA ARG A 448 -13.55 -2.56 5.49
C ARG A 448 -13.51 -4.01 5.01
N LEU A 449 -13.32 -4.22 3.71
CA LEU A 449 -13.14 -5.57 3.14
C LEU A 449 -11.91 -6.27 3.72
N ALA A 450 -10.77 -5.58 3.79
CA ALA A 450 -9.54 -6.13 4.34
C ALA A 450 -9.65 -6.49 5.82
N ARG A 451 -10.37 -5.67 6.60
CA ARG A 451 -10.65 -5.88 8.03
C ARG A 451 -11.78 -6.87 8.31
N ARG A 452 -12.43 -7.38 7.27
CA ARG A 452 -13.59 -8.27 7.38
C ARG A 452 -14.78 -7.63 8.11
N GLU A 453 -14.88 -6.30 8.07
CA GLU A 453 -16.02 -5.59 8.64
C GLU A 453 -17.27 -5.87 7.78
N PRO A 454 -18.42 -6.23 8.38
CA PRO A 454 -19.69 -6.36 7.67
C PRO A 454 -20.19 -5.02 7.13
N PHE A 455 -20.66 -5.01 5.88
CA PHE A 455 -21.29 -3.85 5.25
C PHE A 455 -21.98 -4.26 3.95
N ALA A 456 -22.95 -3.47 3.50
CA ALA A 456 -23.54 -3.64 2.18
C ALA A 456 -23.34 -2.38 1.33
N TYR A 457 -22.67 -2.54 0.20
CA TYR A 457 -22.58 -1.51 -0.83
C TYR A 457 -23.61 -1.76 -1.92
N VAL A 458 -24.48 -0.76 -2.14
CA VAL A 458 -25.53 -0.80 -3.15
C VAL A 458 -25.50 0.50 -3.92
N HIS A 459 -25.40 0.46 -5.24
CA HIS A 459 -25.31 1.67 -6.05
C HIS A 459 -26.59 1.89 -6.86
N PHE A 460 -27.19 3.06 -6.78
CA PHE A 460 -28.35 3.46 -7.56
C PHE A 460 -27.85 4.47 -8.60
N ASN A 461 -27.67 4.05 -9.86
CA ASN A 461 -27.28 4.99 -10.92
C ASN A 461 -28.52 5.75 -11.43
N ASP A 462 -28.31 6.60 -12.41
CA ASP A 462 -29.35 7.35 -13.12
C ASP A 462 -30.47 6.43 -13.64
N GLY A 463 -30.12 5.34 -14.32
CA GLY A 463 -31.10 4.39 -14.87
C GLY A 463 -31.98 3.70 -13.81
N GLU A 464 -31.46 3.48 -12.60
CA GLU A 464 -32.25 2.94 -11.50
C GLU A 464 -33.14 3.98 -10.84
N LEU A 465 -32.75 5.25 -10.82
CA LEU A 465 -33.60 6.29 -10.27
C LEU A 465 -34.75 6.66 -11.21
N HIS A 466 -34.63 6.39 -12.51
CA HIS A 466 -35.77 6.43 -13.43
C HIS A 466 -36.87 5.41 -13.07
N VAL A 467 -36.52 4.29 -12.44
CA VAL A 467 -37.51 3.30 -11.94
C VAL A 467 -38.31 3.86 -10.74
N VAL A 468 -37.65 4.69 -9.93
CA VAL A 468 -38.20 5.24 -8.70
C VAL A 468 -39.02 6.50 -8.97
N ASP A 469 -38.63 7.27 -9.97
CA ASP A 469 -39.34 8.47 -10.42
C ASP A 469 -40.77 8.14 -10.87
N ARG A 470 -41.75 8.78 -10.25
CA ARG A 470 -43.18 8.59 -10.56
C ARG A 470 -43.59 9.29 -11.84
N ASP A 471 -42.85 10.32 -12.23
CA ASP A 471 -43.15 11.16 -13.39
C ASP A 471 -42.51 10.58 -14.66
N HIS A 472 -41.52 9.69 -14.52
CA HIS A 472 -40.92 8.90 -15.61
C HIS A 472 -41.68 7.58 -15.84
N VAL A 473 -42.71 7.62 -16.67
CA VAL A 473 -43.44 6.41 -17.10
C VAL A 473 -42.79 5.82 -18.37
N THR A 474 -41.52 5.43 -18.31
CA THR A 474 -40.95 4.57 -19.36
C THR A 474 -41.37 3.12 -19.09
N LYS A 475 -41.73 2.36 -20.14
CA LYS A 475 -42.13 0.94 -20.00
C LYS A 475 -40.95 0.04 -19.60
N VAL A 476 -39.72 0.48 -19.82
CA VAL A 476 -38.47 -0.26 -19.58
C VAL A 476 -37.40 0.69 -19.05
N THR A 477 -36.44 0.15 -18.31
CA THR A 477 -35.22 0.87 -17.90
C THR A 477 -34.40 1.31 -19.12
N ASP A 478 -33.46 2.24 -18.93
CA ASP A 478 -32.69 2.90 -20.01
C ASP A 478 -31.97 1.95 -20.98
N ARG A 479 -31.73 0.69 -20.58
CA ARG A 479 -31.08 -0.33 -21.41
C ARG A 479 -32.03 -1.41 -21.94
N GLY A 480 -33.33 -1.29 -21.68
CA GLY A 480 -34.33 -2.27 -22.11
C GLY A 480 -34.29 -3.60 -21.36
N MET A 481 -33.40 -3.76 -20.36
CA MET A 481 -33.15 -5.05 -19.69
C MET A 481 -34.16 -5.37 -18.59
N GLN A 482 -34.94 -4.39 -18.11
CA GLN A 482 -35.93 -4.60 -17.05
C GLN A 482 -37.19 -3.80 -17.36
N ARG A 483 -38.37 -4.44 -17.28
CA ARG A 483 -39.64 -3.73 -17.42
C ARG A 483 -39.97 -3.01 -16.13
N ASN A 484 -40.47 -1.78 -16.27
CA ASN A 484 -40.95 -1.01 -15.14
C ASN A 484 -42.34 -1.49 -14.72
N SER A 485 -42.50 -1.78 -13.43
CA SER A 485 -43.76 -2.16 -12.82
C SER A 485 -43.97 -1.36 -11.54
N LYS A 486 -45.22 -1.17 -11.13
CA LYS A 486 -45.54 -0.49 -9.85
C LYS A 486 -44.88 -1.19 -8.67
N GLN A 487 -44.82 -2.52 -8.69
CA GLN A 487 -44.19 -3.31 -7.64
C GLN A 487 -42.67 -3.10 -7.61
N LEU A 488 -42.01 -3.08 -8.77
CA LEU A 488 -40.57 -2.77 -8.86
C LEU A 488 -40.28 -1.37 -8.31
N GLN A 489 -41.05 -0.36 -8.73
CA GLN A 489 -40.93 1.00 -8.23
C GLN A 489 -41.10 1.06 -6.70
N GLN A 490 -42.13 0.41 -6.16
CA GLN A 490 -42.39 0.36 -4.72
C GLN A 490 -41.24 -0.29 -3.95
N ARG A 491 -40.73 -1.44 -4.40
CA ARG A 491 -39.63 -2.14 -3.73
C ARG A 491 -38.31 -1.38 -3.84
N MET A 492 -38.01 -0.80 -5.00
CA MET A 492 -36.81 0.04 -5.17
C MET A 492 -36.88 1.30 -4.28
N THR A 493 -38.05 1.94 -4.19
CA THR A 493 -38.27 3.09 -3.30
C THR A 493 -38.08 2.69 -1.84
N ALA A 494 -38.60 1.52 -1.44
CA ALA A 494 -38.44 0.99 -0.08
C ALA A 494 -36.98 0.67 0.26
N ALA A 495 -36.24 0.06 -0.68
CA ALA A 495 -34.81 -0.21 -0.54
C ALA A 495 -34.01 1.09 -0.35
N LEU A 496 -34.27 2.11 -1.16
CA LEU A 496 -33.57 3.40 -1.08
C LEU A 496 -33.91 4.21 0.20
N ARG A 497 -35.09 3.98 0.77
CA ARG A 497 -35.53 4.56 2.06
C ARG A 497 -35.01 3.84 3.29
N SER A 498 -34.42 2.65 3.11
CA SER A 498 -33.93 1.85 4.21
C SER A 498 -32.76 2.55 4.91
N ASP A 499 -32.64 2.31 6.22
CA ASP A 499 -31.54 2.85 7.01
C ASP A 499 -31.01 1.83 8.01
N ALA A 500 -29.70 1.58 7.96
CA ALA A 500 -29.02 0.69 8.90
C ALA A 500 -27.51 0.98 8.96
N PRO A 501 -26.86 0.79 10.12
CA PRO A 501 -25.40 0.85 10.21
C PRO A 501 -24.75 -0.15 9.24
N GLY A 502 -23.77 0.33 8.47
CA GLY A 502 -23.06 -0.50 7.49
C GLY A 502 -23.70 -0.55 6.11
N LEU A 503 -24.90 0.01 5.92
CA LEU A 503 -25.40 0.29 4.56
C LEU A 503 -24.64 1.47 3.95
N VAL A 504 -24.23 1.28 2.69
CA VAL A 504 -23.52 2.28 1.89
C VAL A 504 -24.20 2.42 0.54
N PHE A 505 -24.83 3.58 0.31
CA PHE A 505 -25.51 3.88 -0.95
C PHE A 505 -24.62 4.70 -1.87
N GLY A 506 -24.34 4.15 -3.05
CA GLY A 506 -23.80 4.91 -4.17
C GLY A 506 -24.92 5.67 -4.87
N LEU A 507 -24.86 6.99 -4.93
CA LEU A 507 -25.84 7.84 -5.59
C LEU A 507 -25.27 8.49 -6.86
N PRO A 508 -26.12 8.91 -7.83
CA PRO A 508 -25.63 9.54 -9.06
C PRO A 508 -24.84 10.81 -8.75
N CYS A 509 -23.90 11.17 -9.63
CA CYS A 509 -23.09 12.36 -9.44
C CYS A 509 -23.98 13.62 -9.45
N LEU A 510 -23.94 14.44 -8.38
CA LEU A 510 -24.72 15.69 -8.28
C LEU A 510 -24.47 16.65 -9.46
N ARG A 511 -23.26 16.63 -10.04
CA ARG A 511 -22.88 17.51 -11.15
C ARG A 511 -23.43 17.04 -12.49
N GLU A 512 -23.48 15.74 -12.73
CA GLU A 512 -23.87 15.15 -14.02
C GLU A 512 -25.37 14.82 -14.04
N PHE A 513 -25.91 14.34 -12.93
CA PHE A 513 -27.28 13.83 -12.80
C PHE A 513 -28.00 14.51 -11.64
N ARG A 514 -28.09 15.85 -11.70
CA ARG A 514 -28.59 16.68 -10.59
C ARG A 514 -29.99 16.28 -10.12
N TYR A 515 -30.92 16.07 -11.06
CA TYR A 515 -32.30 15.71 -10.74
C TYR A 515 -32.37 14.36 -10.02
N GLN A 516 -31.75 13.33 -10.61
CA GLN A 516 -31.69 11.98 -10.05
C GLN A 516 -31.00 11.98 -8.68
N HIS A 517 -29.89 12.71 -8.52
CA HIS A 517 -29.23 12.86 -7.23
C HIS A 517 -30.16 13.49 -6.18
N GLN A 518 -30.87 14.57 -6.52
CA GLN A 518 -31.82 15.21 -5.62
C GLN A 518 -33.00 14.32 -5.27
N LEU A 519 -33.52 13.56 -6.24
CA LEU A 519 -34.56 12.55 -6.02
C LEU A 519 -34.08 11.50 -5.02
N ALA A 520 -32.90 10.92 -5.22
CA ALA A 520 -32.34 9.96 -4.27
C ALA A 520 -32.16 10.57 -2.87
N MET A 521 -31.57 11.76 -2.78
CA MET A 521 -31.38 12.45 -1.49
C MET A 521 -32.71 12.72 -0.77
N SER A 522 -33.81 12.94 -1.50
CA SER A 522 -35.14 13.11 -0.91
C SER A 522 -35.76 11.82 -0.37
N LEU A 523 -35.23 10.67 -0.79
CA LEU A 523 -35.73 9.34 -0.43
C LEU A 523 -34.86 8.66 0.62
N VAL A 524 -33.56 8.91 0.65
CA VAL A 524 -32.68 8.38 1.71
C VAL A 524 -33.10 8.97 3.05
N ASN A 525 -33.33 8.11 4.03
CA ASN A 525 -33.78 8.52 5.37
C ASN A 525 -32.68 9.33 6.06
N GLY A 526 -33.04 10.48 6.67
CA GLY A 526 -32.09 11.43 7.24
C GLY A 526 -31.41 10.99 8.54
N SER A 527 -31.62 9.75 9.01
CA SER A 527 -31.15 9.23 10.30
C SER A 527 -29.64 8.95 10.39
N HIS A 528 -28.87 9.36 9.37
CA HIS A 528 -27.40 9.35 9.31
C HIS A 528 -26.70 7.99 9.46
N ALA A 529 -27.40 6.88 9.73
CA ALA A 529 -26.77 5.57 9.89
C ALA A 529 -26.27 5.01 8.55
N THR A 530 -27.01 5.25 7.47
CA THR A 530 -26.60 4.93 6.10
C THR A 530 -25.60 5.94 5.58
N ARG A 531 -24.48 5.44 5.09
CA ARG A 531 -23.46 6.27 4.45
C ARG A 531 -23.78 6.45 2.97
N MET A 532 -23.57 7.65 2.45
CA MET A 532 -23.71 7.96 1.03
C MET A 532 -22.34 8.14 0.37
N THR A 533 -22.23 7.70 -0.87
CA THR A 533 -21.06 7.85 -1.75
C THR A 533 -21.50 7.98 -3.20
N THR A 534 -20.57 7.96 -4.16
CA THR A 534 -20.88 7.99 -5.59
C THR A 534 -21.27 6.60 -6.10
N ALA A 535 -22.27 6.50 -6.97
CA ALA A 535 -22.68 5.25 -7.61
C ALA A 535 -21.60 4.67 -8.53
N THR A 536 -20.69 5.52 -9.00
CA THR A 536 -19.55 5.15 -9.85
C THR A 536 -18.32 4.66 -9.06
N LEU A 537 -18.50 4.19 -7.82
CA LEU A 537 -17.39 3.90 -6.93
C LEU A 537 -16.49 2.76 -7.44
N PHE A 538 -17.07 1.73 -8.04
CA PHE A 538 -16.34 0.59 -8.60
C PHE A 538 -16.30 0.57 -10.12
N ILE A 539 -17.08 1.42 -10.81
CA ILE A 539 -17.14 1.49 -12.28
C ILE A 539 -16.40 2.73 -12.82
N ASN A 540 -16.42 2.93 -14.14
CA ASN A 540 -15.80 4.06 -14.84
C ASN A 540 -14.31 4.22 -14.47
N GLN A 541 -13.86 5.45 -14.17
CA GLN A 541 -12.46 5.74 -13.85
C GLN A 541 -11.95 4.99 -12.60
N ASN A 542 -12.85 4.59 -11.69
CA ASN A 542 -12.48 3.81 -10.50
C ASN A 542 -12.35 2.32 -10.79
N TYR A 543 -12.91 1.81 -11.89
CA TYR A 543 -12.77 0.41 -12.28
C TYR A 543 -11.30 0.00 -12.40
N ARG A 544 -10.50 0.81 -13.11
CA ARG A 544 -9.06 0.54 -13.30
C ARG A 544 -8.30 0.49 -11.97
N ARG A 545 -8.79 1.20 -10.94
CA ARG A 545 -8.22 1.18 -9.58
C ARG A 545 -8.65 -0.05 -8.80
N ALA A 546 -9.93 -0.37 -8.85
CA ALA A 546 -10.53 -1.44 -8.06
C ALA A 546 -10.21 -2.84 -8.63
N ARG A 547 -10.20 -3.01 -9.96
CA ARG A 547 -10.04 -4.31 -10.64
C ARG A 547 -8.84 -5.15 -10.17
N PRO A 548 -7.61 -4.62 -10.05
CA PRO A 548 -6.48 -5.44 -9.62
C PRO A 548 -6.50 -5.76 -8.11
N VAL A 549 -7.17 -4.94 -7.29
CA VAL A 549 -7.11 -5.03 -5.83
C VAL A 549 -8.30 -5.81 -5.26
N LEU A 550 -9.50 -5.56 -5.77
CA LEU A 550 -10.75 -6.11 -5.22
C LEU A 550 -10.74 -7.63 -5.20
N PRO A 551 -10.48 -8.37 -6.30
CA PRO A 551 -10.44 -9.83 -6.26
C PRO A 551 -9.40 -10.38 -5.29
N ALA A 552 -8.25 -9.70 -5.13
CA ALA A 552 -7.23 -10.11 -4.18
C ALA A 552 -7.70 -9.96 -2.72
N LEU A 553 -8.43 -8.90 -2.40
CA LEU A 553 -9.02 -8.72 -1.07
C LEU A 553 -10.12 -9.75 -0.80
N LEU A 554 -11.01 -9.99 -1.77
CA LEU A 554 -12.11 -10.94 -1.62
C LEU A 554 -11.59 -12.37 -1.39
N ARG A 555 -10.49 -12.78 -2.06
CA ARG A 555 -9.85 -14.10 -1.83
C ARG A 555 -9.33 -14.29 -0.39
N ARG A 556 -8.86 -13.22 0.26
CA ARG A 556 -8.27 -13.28 1.61
C ARG A 556 -9.27 -13.19 2.75
N ARG A 557 -10.49 -12.74 2.45
CA ARG A 557 -11.51 -12.51 3.46
C ARG A 557 -11.88 -13.80 4.21
N GLY A 558 -11.80 -14.96 3.55
CA GLY A 558 -12.36 -16.20 4.08
C GLY A 558 -13.89 -16.16 4.09
N GLY A 559 -14.53 -17.21 4.62
CA GLY A 559 -15.99 -17.38 4.56
C GLY A 559 -16.47 -17.88 3.18
N GLY A 560 -17.78 -18.12 3.09
CA GLY A 560 -18.45 -18.50 1.86
C GLY A 560 -18.56 -17.32 0.89
N LEU A 561 -18.35 -17.59 -0.40
CA LEU A 561 -18.59 -16.62 -1.48
C LEU A 561 -19.88 -16.99 -2.23
N HIS A 562 -20.86 -16.11 -2.23
CA HIS A 562 -22.14 -16.33 -2.90
C HIS A 562 -22.29 -15.35 -4.06
N LEU A 563 -22.71 -15.85 -5.22
CA LEU A 563 -22.99 -15.03 -6.40
C LEU A 563 -24.49 -14.99 -6.70
N LEU A 564 -25.03 -13.81 -7.01
CA LEU A 564 -26.32 -13.64 -7.69
C LEU A 564 -26.07 -12.96 -9.04
N VAL A 565 -26.19 -13.71 -10.14
CA VAL A 565 -25.78 -13.29 -11.48
C VAL A 565 -26.80 -13.68 -12.55
N SER A 566 -26.67 -13.13 -13.76
CA SER A 566 -27.45 -13.56 -14.92
C SER A 566 -27.28 -15.07 -15.19
N ALA A 567 -28.33 -15.72 -15.69
CA ALA A 567 -28.29 -17.10 -16.14
C ALA A 567 -27.26 -17.36 -17.25
N GLN A 568 -26.88 -16.31 -17.99
CA GLN A 568 -25.86 -16.37 -19.04
C GLN A 568 -24.42 -16.19 -18.52
N ALA A 569 -24.22 -15.97 -17.22
CA ALA A 569 -22.90 -15.72 -16.65
C ALA A 569 -21.96 -16.94 -16.75
N ASN A 570 -20.75 -16.70 -17.26
CA ASN A 570 -19.67 -17.68 -17.38
C ASN A 570 -18.86 -17.78 -16.08
N ILE A 571 -19.31 -18.65 -15.18
CA ILE A 571 -18.69 -18.85 -13.86
C ILE A 571 -17.26 -19.39 -13.99
N SER A 572 -17.01 -20.29 -14.95
CA SER A 572 -15.69 -20.88 -15.16
C SER A 572 -14.67 -19.80 -15.53
N ARG A 573 -15.02 -18.88 -16.43
CA ARG A 573 -14.20 -17.73 -16.79
C ARG A 573 -14.00 -16.80 -15.60
N PHE A 574 -15.05 -16.49 -14.86
CA PHE A 574 -14.96 -15.68 -13.64
C PHE A 574 -13.96 -16.26 -12.65
N THR A 575 -14.06 -17.55 -12.33
CA THR A 575 -13.12 -18.23 -11.43
C THR A 575 -11.71 -18.26 -11.99
N LEU A 576 -11.53 -18.51 -13.29
CA LEU A 576 -10.20 -18.51 -13.92
C LEU A 576 -9.52 -17.13 -13.86
N CYS A 577 -10.27 -16.06 -14.16
CA CYS A 577 -9.71 -14.71 -14.25
C CYS A 577 -9.51 -14.03 -12.89
N THR A 578 -10.35 -14.36 -11.91
CA THR A 578 -10.33 -13.71 -10.59
C THR A 578 -9.72 -14.56 -9.48
N ASP A 579 -9.58 -15.87 -9.72
CA ASP A 579 -9.23 -16.89 -8.73
C ASP A 579 -10.22 -16.91 -7.53
N LEU A 580 -11.45 -16.41 -7.74
CA LEU A 580 -12.54 -16.51 -6.77
C LEU A 580 -13.36 -17.77 -7.05
N ARG A 581 -13.62 -18.56 -6.00
CA ARG A 581 -14.38 -19.80 -6.07
C ARG A 581 -15.68 -19.64 -5.29
N PRO A 582 -16.82 -19.41 -5.97
CA PRO A 582 -18.10 -19.29 -5.29
C PRO A 582 -18.48 -20.59 -4.58
N THR A 583 -18.90 -20.48 -3.33
CA THR A 583 -19.59 -21.54 -2.57
C THR A 583 -20.97 -21.82 -3.15
N SER A 584 -21.66 -20.76 -3.61
CA SER A 584 -22.95 -20.92 -4.29
C SER A 584 -23.11 -19.90 -5.42
N VAL A 585 -23.85 -20.29 -6.45
CA VAL A 585 -24.20 -19.43 -7.58
C VAL A 585 -25.70 -19.50 -7.80
N ARG A 586 -26.37 -18.37 -7.64
CA ARG A 586 -27.78 -18.17 -7.94
C ARG A 586 -27.92 -17.42 -9.25
N ARG A 587 -28.82 -17.90 -10.10
CA ARG A 587 -29.01 -17.38 -11.46
C ARG A 587 -30.37 -16.72 -11.57
N VAL A 588 -30.42 -15.60 -12.26
CA VAL A 588 -31.66 -14.88 -12.60
C VAL A 588 -31.78 -14.72 -14.10
N GLN A 589 -33.00 -14.46 -14.59
CA GLN A 589 -33.22 -14.20 -16.01
C GLN A 589 -32.34 -13.02 -16.49
N PRO A 590 -31.75 -13.10 -17.69
CA PRO A 590 -30.92 -12.02 -18.22
C PRO A 590 -31.73 -10.74 -18.47
N ILE A 591 -33.01 -10.88 -18.82
CA ILE A 591 -33.95 -9.80 -19.11
C ILE A 591 -35.15 -9.96 -18.19
N ASP A 592 -35.64 -8.84 -17.66
CA ASP A 592 -36.84 -8.76 -16.82
C ASP A 592 -36.78 -9.69 -15.59
N ALA A 593 -35.63 -9.66 -14.91
CA ALA A 593 -35.33 -10.55 -13.79
C ALA A 593 -36.25 -10.36 -12.57
N PHE A 594 -36.78 -9.14 -12.37
CA PHE A 594 -37.45 -8.78 -11.13
C PHE A 594 -38.65 -9.67 -10.73
N PRO A 595 -39.65 -9.95 -11.59
CA PRO A 595 -40.88 -10.62 -11.15
C PRO A 595 -40.65 -12.05 -10.64
N SER A 596 -39.81 -12.82 -11.32
CA SER A 596 -39.48 -14.20 -10.95
C SER A 596 -38.37 -14.25 -9.90
N GLY A 597 -37.31 -13.48 -10.11
CA GLY A 597 -36.13 -13.50 -9.25
C GLY A 597 -36.38 -12.93 -7.86
N LEU A 598 -37.33 -12.02 -7.67
CA LEU A 598 -37.70 -11.56 -6.33
C LEU A 598 -38.27 -12.72 -5.51
N THR A 599 -39.29 -13.41 -6.00
CA THR A 599 -39.92 -14.53 -5.28
C THR A 599 -38.95 -15.69 -5.05
N GLU A 600 -38.11 -16.01 -6.03
CA GLU A 600 -37.17 -17.12 -5.93
C GLU A 600 -36.06 -16.86 -4.89
N HIS A 601 -35.56 -15.63 -4.80
CA HIS A 601 -34.34 -15.31 -4.03
C HIS A 601 -34.58 -14.43 -2.79
N GLU A 602 -35.81 -14.02 -2.46
CA GLU A 602 -36.11 -13.17 -1.29
C GLU A 602 -35.60 -13.75 0.04
N HIS A 603 -35.54 -15.08 0.15
CA HIS A 603 -35.12 -15.78 1.37
C HIS A 603 -33.73 -16.43 1.28
N ALA A 604 -32.98 -16.19 0.21
CA ALA A 604 -31.68 -16.80 -0.04
C ALA A 604 -30.61 -16.48 1.04
N TRP A 605 -30.78 -15.37 1.77
CA TRP A 605 -29.90 -14.98 2.88
C TRP A 605 -29.91 -15.98 4.05
N ARG A 606 -30.92 -16.85 4.15
CA ARG A 606 -31.01 -17.89 5.19
C ARG A 606 -29.94 -18.96 5.05
N ASP A 607 -29.44 -19.18 3.82
CA ASP A 607 -28.46 -20.22 3.51
C ASP A 607 -27.00 -19.71 3.60
N MET A 608 -26.81 -18.44 3.96
CA MET A 608 -25.50 -17.79 4.09
C MET A 608 -25.12 -17.74 5.55
N GLU A 609 -23.84 -17.89 5.89
CA GLU A 609 -23.34 -17.86 7.27
C GLU A 609 -22.86 -16.47 7.69
N GLU A 610 -22.58 -16.29 8.98
CA GLU A 610 -21.96 -15.05 9.47
C GLU A 610 -20.56 -14.85 8.84
N GLY A 611 -20.27 -13.62 8.39
CA GLY A 611 -19.00 -13.26 7.76
C GLY A 611 -18.92 -13.58 6.27
N ASP A 612 -19.90 -14.30 5.71
CA ASP A 612 -19.96 -14.61 4.28
C ASP A 612 -20.04 -13.36 3.41
N LEU A 613 -19.57 -13.53 2.18
CA LEU A 613 -19.48 -12.49 1.16
C LEU A 613 -20.46 -12.80 0.04
N VAL A 614 -21.26 -11.81 -0.33
CA VAL A 614 -22.22 -11.90 -1.43
C VAL A 614 -21.86 -10.88 -2.51
N ILE A 615 -21.68 -11.34 -3.75
CA ILE A 615 -21.54 -10.46 -4.91
C ILE A 615 -22.81 -10.52 -5.74
N VAL A 616 -23.39 -9.36 -6.00
CA VAL A 616 -24.65 -9.23 -6.72
C VAL A 616 -24.43 -8.47 -8.02
N CYS A 617 -24.78 -9.10 -9.14
CA CYS A 617 -24.71 -8.55 -10.51
C CYS A 617 -26.05 -8.86 -11.22
N ALA A 618 -27.14 -8.30 -10.69
CA ALA A 618 -28.51 -8.63 -11.09
C ALA A 618 -29.39 -7.39 -11.34
N GLY A 619 -28.78 -6.28 -11.77
CA GLY A 619 -29.49 -5.05 -12.15
C GLY A 619 -30.42 -4.53 -11.04
N PRO A 620 -31.62 -4.02 -11.39
CA PRO A 620 -32.57 -3.49 -10.40
C PRO A 620 -32.97 -4.49 -9.30
N LEU A 621 -33.14 -5.77 -9.64
CA LEU A 621 -33.42 -6.82 -8.66
C LEU A 621 -32.30 -6.95 -7.63
N GLY A 622 -31.06 -6.93 -8.10
CA GLY A 622 -29.88 -7.07 -7.24
C GLY A 622 -29.78 -6.01 -6.15
N ARG A 623 -30.18 -4.77 -6.46
CA ARG A 623 -30.14 -3.65 -5.50
C ARG A 623 -31.17 -3.79 -4.40
N ILE A 624 -32.36 -4.24 -4.76
CA ILE A 624 -33.44 -4.52 -3.80
C ILE A 624 -33.01 -5.65 -2.86
N LEU A 625 -32.56 -6.77 -3.42
CA LEU A 625 -32.15 -7.93 -2.63
C LEU A 625 -30.93 -7.63 -1.75
N ALA A 626 -29.95 -6.87 -2.24
CA ALA A 626 -28.76 -6.54 -1.45
C ALA A 626 -29.10 -5.75 -0.17
N VAL A 627 -30.02 -4.78 -0.27
CA VAL A 627 -30.50 -4.05 0.92
C VAL A 627 -31.30 -4.97 1.83
N GLU A 628 -32.28 -5.69 1.28
CA GLU A 628 -33.17 -6.55 2.07
C GLU A 628 -32.42 -7.67 2.79
N TRP A 629 -31.47 -8.32 2.13
CA TRP A 629 -30.64 -9.36 2.74
C TRP A 629 -29.77 -8.80 3.86
N PHE A 630 -29.16 -7.63 3.68
CA PHE A 630 -28.33 -7.02 4.71
C PHE A 630 -29.16 -6.60 5.94
N LEU A 631 -30.36 -6.06 5.74
CA LEU A 631 -31.27 -5.73 6.85
C LEU A 631 -31.68 -6.96 7.66
N ARG A 632 -31.77 -8.14 7.02
CA ARG A 632 -32.09 -9.40 7.70
C ARG A 632 -30.87 -10.05 8.35
N LYS A 633 -29.68 -9.89 7.76
CA LYS A 633 -28.43 -10.48 8.25
C LYS A 633 -27.27 -9.47 8.15
N PRO A 634 -27.17 -8.50 9.08
CA PRO A 634 -26.16 -7.43 9.04
C PRO A 634 -24.71 -7.90 9.17
N GLN A 635 -24.49 -9.17 9.53
CA GLN A 635 -23.16 -9.79 9.62
C GLN A 635 -22.57 -10.18 8.26
N LEU A 636 -23.36 -10.11 7.18
CA LEU A 636 -22.87 -10.35 5.83
C LEU A 636 -22.09 -9.15 5.29
N THR A 637 -21.19 -9.40 4.33
CA THR A 637 -20.75 -8.35 3.41
C THR A 637 -21.40 -8.56 2.06
N ILE A 638 -22.12 -7.55 1.58
CA ILE A 638 -22.84 -7.62 0.30
C ILE A 638 -22.31 -6.52 -0.62
N LEU A 639 -21.85 -6.92 -1.80
CA LEU A 639 -21.35 -6.01 -2.82
C LEU A 639 -22.24 -6.11 -4.06
N GLU A 640 -23.14 -5.14 -4.24
CA GLU A 640 -23.85 -4.96 -5.51
C GLU A 640 -22.94 -4.19 -6.46
N LEU A 641 -22.38 -4.92 -7.44
CA LEU A 641 -21.31 -4.45 -8.30
C LEU A 641 -21.74 -4.25 -9.75
N GLY A 642 -23.02 -4.50 -10.08
CA GLY A 642 -23.56 -4.31 -11.42
C GLY A 642 -22.65 -4.93 -12.49
N SER A 643 -22.17 -4.09 -13.41
CA SER A 643 -21.33 -4.47 -14.54
C SER A 643 -19.82 -4.54 -14.24
N PHE A 644 -19.39 -4.47 -12.97
CA PHE A 644 -17.97 -4.52 -12.62
C PHE A 644 -17.26 -5.76 -13.18
N PHE A 645 -17.90 -6.93 -13.04
CA PHE A 645 -17.35 -8.21 -13.46
C PHE A 645 -17.83 -8.65 -14.85
N ASP A 646 -18.42 -7.75 -15.67
CA ASP A 646 -18.86 -8.10 -17.02
C ASP A 646 -17.73 -8.75 -17.85
N PRO A 647 -16.48 -8.25 -17.89
CA PRO A 647 -15.42 -8.87 -18.69
C PRO A 647 -15.09 -10.33 -18.29
N GLU A 648 -15.36 -10.68 -17.04
CA GLU A 648 -15.14 -12.00 -16.47
C GLU A 648 -16.39 -12.89 -16.52
N LEU A 649 -17.58 -12.31 -16.48
CA LEU A 649 -18.86 -13.02 -16.46
C LEU A 649 -19.51 -13.18 -17.84
N GLN A 650 -19.19 -12.34 -18.83
CA GLN A 650 -19.79 -12.46 -20.16
C GLN A 650 -19.04 -13.48 -21.03
N PRO A 651 -19.74 -14.31 -21.84
CA PRO A 651 -19.11 -15.34 -22.67
C PRO A 651 -18.06 -14.82 -23.65
N ASP A 652 -18.28 -13.64 -24.22
CA ASP A 652 -17.42 -12.97 -25.20
C ASP A 652 -16.50 -11.92 -24.57
N GLY A 653 -16.59 -11.72 -23.25
CA GLY A 653 -15.89 -10.65 -22.54
C GLY A 653 -16.38 -9.24 -22.91
N GLN A 654 -17.51 -9.10 -23.60
CA GLN A 654 -18.13 -7.81 -23.86
C GLN A 654 -18.74 -7.23 -22.59
N THR A 655 -18.96 -5.94 -22.63
CA THR A 655 -19.27 -5.13 -21.46
C THR A 655 -20.60 -4.47 -21.70
N LEU A 656 -21.63 -4.91 -20.97
CA LEU A 656 -23.01 -4.48 -21.22
C LEU A 656 -23.30 -3.08 -20.66
N GLY A 657 -22.34 -2.48 -19.95
CA GLY A 657 -22.66 -1.31 -19.15
C GLY A 657 -21.59 -0.35 -18.70
N ALA A 658 -20.31 -0.67 -18.84
CA ALA A 658 -19.24 0.22 -18.45
C ALA A 658 -18.36 0.53 -19.66
N SER A 659 -18.13 1.82 -19.93
CA SER A 659 -17.02 2.26 -20.76
C SER A 659 -15.75 2.18 -19.91
N PHE A 660 -14.91 1.18 -20.18
CA PHE A 660 -13.74 0.85 -19.35
C PHE A 660 -12.45 1.61 -19.71
#